data_AF-A0AAX4K7T3-F1
#
_entry.id   AF-A0AAX4K7T3-F1
#
_cell.length_a   1.000
_cell.length_b   1.000
_cell.length_c   1.000
_cell.angle_alpha   90.00
_cell.angle_beta   90.00
_cell.angle_gamma   90.00
#
_symmetry.space_group_name_H-M   'P 1'
#
loop_
_entity.id
_entity.type
_entity.pdbx_description
1 polymer ?
#
loop_
_entity_poly.entity_id
_entity_poly.type
_entity_poly.pdbx_seq_one_letter_code
_entity_poly.pdbx_strand_id
1 'polypeptide(L)'
;MDIPFESYAKLVYHLGNPPKSAQTSTKVAKALPPSKIFQSWLNHLPKPFPPGTGKHIFRLLFPHEGSRRRYGLKENKLATELERILGLKGLLKWDCVSWDNSDSGTGCLGKEVEISLRNKSISDRKSTVSIKEIDNLLDELAASSSFSQLSQNPPNFKSPQVILTTLYRESNLSPFSISVLTQIILRDLRPLLNPLPRLPVRNPTTMLRMKTNTGPDQLTLRDAMLVWDKRMWEFYIGGRGDLDKCADLVEKLDQQNWEEIVMTGPVIGTNVKIPKCKKGRSIADALSEFTGTKYAHPANEIWAETKYDGYRMQIHVDYTSDEPRITVFSKSTRNSTIDRMNAHSIILASLNIPIPTDLPMHPALLRRLKSMTETPGSKQPSTVILEAEVVPYNESSREGSRGPGIEEFWWLGLAGVTASATPLEPDFGLPKQRNRHLFLVFFDILFLNGQNLLHRRYEERRALLEETIRPIHGFSQLAERTKINLSANRNAALESLEKAFQLSSDRREEGLVLKASNSTYTNMRWQWVKLKKDYIPNLGDCIDLILLGAGWDIDRARDLRVDTSVFTTFYLGVLTNSSRVTSHRELPHFEILFRVSYGPDRIQLEYYNECLRHGRWGSKPFDKDDPFKRRLIGLSWTYTLQKGMTPPSVMFEKPLCAEVMGAGFQKLPGSELYELRWPRLQKIYEPSERGWVDALSSQGLIITAHQSLGYNVPLNSPYSPPSGEDSIRALWRSHSTVNLIDVPVLVSPKSPISPKRVKSEPNLVQFFRDSSPTPNPSGRPKDSGKQLQTAKKLTELIADDGGLFDSNQPLIPDHLRPQITSPSHITRPSPIPTISSATVPQEIPRPSGSPSNIIAFGPLLPIPLVQTSPRKSPQRNAIRPTSPVKRLILSIDWSRIDIRDQSTPIKKKQKTEDLKETKETIKRSSILKPLSLRSRMKLASRRIGVKS
;
A
#
# COMPACT_ATOMS: atom_id res chain seq x y z
N MET A 1 -23.50 -14.00 28.36
CA MET A 1 -23.35 -12.53 28.35
C MET A 1 -22.38 -12.16 27.24
N ASP A 2 -22.54 -10.98 26.62
CA ASP A 2 -21.64 -10.47 25.59
C ASP A 2 -20.38 -9.82 26.21
N ILE A 3 -19.36 -9.53 25.40
CA ILE A 3 -18.09 -8.97 25.85
C ILE A 3 -18.24 -7.46 26.06
N PRO A 4 -17.97 -6.90 27.26
CA PRO A 4 -18.03 -5.45 27.48
C PRO A 4 -16.99 -4.70 26.65
N PHE A 5 -17.34 -3.55 26.09
CA PHE A 5 -16.40 -2.75 25.29
C PHE A 5 -15.20 -2.23 26.13
N GLU A 6 -15.39 -2.00 27.43
CA GLU A 6 -14.29 -1.69 28.37
C GLU A 6 -13.24 -2.83 28.44
N SER A 7 -13.64 -4.10 28.24
CA SER A 7 -12.71 -5.25 28.14
C SER A 7 -11.95 -5.25 26.82
N TYR A 8 -12.61 -4.85 25.72
CA TYR A 8 -11.95 -4.64 24.43
C TYR A 8 -10.93 -3.48 24.49
N ALA A 9 -11.26 -2.37 25.15
CA ALA A 9 -10.33 -1.27 25.34
C ALA A 9 -9.07 -1.70 26.14
N LYS A 10 -9.22 -2.56 27.16
CA LYS A 10 -8.07 -3.17 27.87
C LYS A 10 -7.15 -3.97 26.93
N LEU A 11 -7.69 -4.66 25.92
CA LEU A 11 -6.87 -5.33 24.90
C LEU A 11 -6.09 -4.30 24.07
N VAL A 12 -6.74 -3.24 23.57
CA VAL A 12 -6.06 -2.17 22.80
C VAL A 12 -4.95 -1.52 23.63
N TYR A 13 -5.20 -1.24 24.91
CA TYR A 13 -4.19 -0.73 25.85
C TYR A 13 -2.98 -1.65 25.92
N HIS A 14 -3.18 -2.96 26.10
CA HIS A 14 -2.08 -3.92 26.22
C HIS A 14 -1.33 -4.19 24.91
N LEU A 15 -1.99 -4.09 23.75
CA LEU A 15 -1.29 -4.16 22.46
C LEU A 15 -0.36 -2.96 22.26
N GLY A 16 -0.77 -1.76 22.70
CA GLY A 16 0.09 -0.57 22.74
C GLY A 16 1.13 -0.55 23.88
N ASN A 17 0.86 -1.24 24.98
CA ASN A 17 1.67 -1.28 26.20
C ASN A 17 1.91 -2.74 26.62
N PRO A 18 2.70 -3.51 25.84
CA PRO A 18 2.85 -4.95 26.05
C PRO A 18 3.57 -5.26 27.37
N PRO A 19 3.00 -6.09 28.25
CA PRO A 19 3.66 -6.51 29.49
C PRO A 19 5.00 -7.19 29.20
N LYS A 20 5.97 -7.02 30.11
CA LYS A 20 7.26 -7.70 30.02
C LYS A 20 7.22 -9.03 30.78
N SER A 21 7.89 -10.05 30.26
CA SER A 21 8.00 -11.34 30.94
C SER A 21 8.71 -11.20 32.29
N ALA A 22 8.23 -11.91 33.32
CA ALA A 22 8.97 -12.06 34.58
C ALA A 22 10.39 -12.58 34.33
N GLN A 23 11.36 -12.09 35.11
CA GLN A 23 12.78 -12.38 34.89
C GLN A 23 13.16 -13.80 35.34
N THR A 24 13.98 -14.46 34.52
CA THR A 24 15.04 -15.35 35.00
C THR A 24 16.35 -14.55 34.98
N SER A 25 17.21 -14.72 35.98
CA SER A 25 18.28 -13.79 36.41
C SER A 25 19.37 -13.39 35.39
N THR A 26 19.35 -13.91 34.17
CA THR A 26 20.40 -13.71 33.15
C THR A 26 19.92 -13.15 31.81
N LYS A 27 18.64 -12.79 31.66
CA LYS A 27 18.10 -12.27 30.37
C LYS A 27 17.24 -11.02 30.52
N VAL A 28 17.44 -10.07 29.59
CA VAL A 28 16.64 -8.85 29.46
C VAL A 28 15.17 -9.20 29.26
N ALA A 29 14.29 -8.64 30.10
CA ALA A 29 12.86 -8.93 30.08
C ALA A 29 12.21 -8.43 28.77
N LYS A 30 11.83 -9.37 27.90
CA LYS A 30 11.20 -9.08 26.60
C LYS A 30 9.71 -8.77 26.79
N ALA A 31 9.19 -7.87 25.96
CA ALA A 31 7.74 -7.67 25.82
C ALA A 31 7.05 -8.95 25.32
N LEU A 32 5.83 -9.21 25.80
CA LEU A 32 5.00 -10.31 25.31
C LEU A 32 4.58 -10.07 23.85
N PRO A 33 4.66 -11.09 22.96
CA PRO A 33 4.21 -10.94 21.58
C PRO A 33 2.70 -10.60 21.50
N PRO A 34 2.26 -9.74 20.55
CA PRO A 34 0.86 -9.34 20.42
C PRO A 34 -0.12 -10.50 20.29
N SER A 35 0.25 -11.56 19.57
CA SER A 35 -0.54 -12.79 19.44
C SER A 35 -0.72 -13.55 20.77
N LYS A 36 0.23 -13.44 21.71
CA LYS A 36 0.10 -14.00 23.06
C LYS A 36 -0.74 -13.11 23.99
N ILE A 37 -0.71 -11.79 23.80
CA ILE A 37 -1.59 -10.86 24.48
C ILE A 37 -3.06 -11.11 24.06
N PHE A 38 -3.32 -11.18 22.76
CA PHE A 38 -4.65 -11.48 22.23
C PHE A 38 -5.14 -12.88 22.66
N GLN A 39 -4.28 -13.90 22.61
CA GLN A 39 -4.61 -15.24 23.12
C GLN A 39 -4.93 -15.25 24.63
N SER A 40 -4.21 -14.46 25.44
CA SER A 40 -4.48 -14.34 26.87
C SER A 40 -5.85 -13.70 27.12
N TRP A 41 -6.18 -12.63 26.38
CA TRP A 41 -7.51 -11.98 26.43
C TRP A 41 -8.63 -12.96 26.09
N LEU A 42 -8.54 -13.66 24.94
CA LEU A 42 -9.53 -14.67 24.51
C LEU A 42 -9.67 -15.86 25.49
N ASN A 43 -8.72 -16.07 26.39
CA ASN A 43 -8.77 -17.11 27.42
C ASN A 43 -9.25 -16.59 28.78
N HIS A 44 -9.29 -15.27 28.99
CA HIS A 44 -9.85 -14.63 30.18
C HIS A 44 -11.36 -14.35 30.03
N LEU A 45 -11.85 -14.17 28.79
CA LEU A 45 -13.26 -13.95 28.50
C LEU A 45 -14.14 -15.18 28.80
N PRO A 46 -15.41 -14.99 29.22
CA PRO A 46 -16.36 -16.09 29.43
C PRO A 46 -16.67 -16.82 28.11
N LYS A 47 -16.94 -18.13 28.22
CA LYS A 47 -17.26 -19.03 27.10
C LYS A 47 -18.52 -19.85 27.40
N PRO A 48 -19.29 -20.30 26.39
CA PRO A 48 -19.09 -20.07 24.95
C PRO A 48 -19.27 -18.59 24.56
N PHE A 49 -18.68 -18.19 23.44
CA PHE A 49 -18.88 -16.84 22.90
C PHE A 49 -20.27 -16.71 22.26
N PRO A 50 -20.92 -15.53 22.32
CA PRO A 50 -22.14 -15.26 21.56
C PRO A 50 -21.95 -15.43 20.04
N PRO A 51 -23.03 -15.76 19.30
CA PRO A 51 -22.99 -15.78 17.84
C PRO A 51 -22.59 -14.43 17.23
N GLY A 52 -21.70 -14.46 16.24
CA GLY A 52 -21.13 -13.29 15.58
C GLY A 52 -19.98 -12.59 16.33
N THR A 53 -19.60 -13.02 17.53
CA THR A 53 -18.53 -12.36 18.31
C THR A 53 -17.20 -12.26 17.53
N GLY A 54 -16.88 -13.24 16.67
CA GLY A 54 -15.70 -13.19 15.81
C GLY A 54 -15.67 -11.96 14.92
N LYS A 55 -16.70 -11.75 14.08
CA LYS A 55 -16.77 -10.58 13.18
C LYS A 55 -16.74 -9.26 13.94
N HIS A 56 -17.41 -9.14 15.08
CA HIS A 56 -17.34 -7.92 15.92
C HIS A 56 -15.89 -7.63 16.36
N ILE A 57 -15.15 -8.63 16.85
CA ILE A 57 -13.75 -8.48 17.27
C ILE A 57 -12.85 -8.06 16.10
N PHE A 58 -12.97 -8.69 14.92
CA PHE A 58 -12.14 -8.35 13.76
C PHE A 58 -12.44 -6.95 13.21
N ARG A 59 -13.71 -6.55 13.15
CA ARG A 59 -14.13 -5.19 12.74
C ARG A 59 -13.57 -4.11 13.66
N LEU A 60 -13.54 -4.36 14.97
CA LEU A 60 -13.05 -3.40 15.97
C LEU A 60 -11.51 -3.36 16.03
N LEU A 61 -10.80 -4.49 15.89
CA LEU A 61 -9.33 -4.56 15.88
C LEU A 61 -8.72 -4.00 14.59
N PHE A 62 -9.37 -4.23 13.45
CA PHE A 62 -8.86 -3.85 12.13
C PHE A 62 -9.83 -2.87 11.42
N PRO A 63 -10.19 -1.72 12.04
CA PRO A 63 -11.22 -0.84 11.51
C PRO A 63 -10.80 -0.17 10.20
N HIS A 64 -9.51 -0.22 9.86
CA HIS A 64 -8.96 0.24 8.59
C HIS A 64 -9.22 -0.72 7.42
N GLU A 65 -9.34 -2.03 7.69
CA GLU A 65 -9.53 -3.07 6.67
C GLU A 65 -10.93 -3.05 6.05
N GLY A 66 -11.04 -3.65 4.87
CA GLY A 66 -12.31 -3.86 4.16
C GLY A 66 -13.05 -2.59 3.74
N SER A 67 -14.22 -2.80 3.15
CA SER A 67 -15.12 -1.75 2.64
C SER A 67 -16.31 -1.46 3.56
N ARG A 68 -16.69 -2.41 4.43
CA ARG A 68 -17.94 -2.41 5.22
C ARG A 68 -18.27 -1.04 5.80
N ARG A 69 -17.38 -0.52 6.67
CA ARG A 69 -17.55 0.75 7.37
C ARG A 69 -16.65 1.82 6.78
N ARG A 70 -17.27 2.89 6.27
CA ARG A 70 -16.67 4.21 6.06
C ARG A 70 -17.67 5.22 6.62
N TYR A 71 -17.20 6.16 7.45
CA TYR A 71 -18.12 7.04 8.21
C TYR A 71 -18.28 8.43 7.59
N GLY A 72 -17.45 8.82 6.60
CA GLY A 72 -17.41 10.19 6.05
C GLY A 72 -16.86 11.27 7.01
N LEU A 73 -16.64 10.90 8.27
CA LEU A 73 -16.03 11.72 9.31
C LEU A 73 -14.50 11.68 9.18
N LYS A 74 -13.90 12.87 9.21
CA LYS A 74 -12.46 13.10 9.47
C LYS A 74 -12.32 13.81 10.81
N GLU A 75 -11.10 13.89 11.30
CA GLU A 75 -10.72 14.44 12.60
C GLU A 75 -11.39 15.79 12.89
N ASN A 76 -11.26 16.80 12.02
CA ASN A 76 -11.87 18.11 12.28
C ASN A 76 -13.41 18.06 12.34
N LYS A 77 -14.06 17.25 11.48
CA LYS A 77 -15.54 17.08 11.50
C LYS A 77 -16.00 16.38 12.78
N LEU A 78 -15.27 15.33 13.18
CA LEU A 78 -15.57 14.59 14.41
C LEU A 78 -15.27 15.46 15.64
N ALA A 79 -14.20 16.25 15.64
CA ALA A 79 -13.85 17.17 16.71
C ALA A 79 -14.99 18.18 16.97
N THR A 80 -15.50 18.85 15.93
CA THR A 80 -16.63 19.78 16.06
C THR A 80 -17.89 19.12 16.62
N GLU A 81 -18.25 17.92 16.15
CA GLU A 81 -19.41 17.20 16.68
C GLU A 81 -19.18 16.71 18.13
N LEU A 82 -17.97 16.31 18.51
CA LEU A 82 -17.65 15.93 19.89
C LEU A 82 -17.58 17.14 20.83
N GLU A 83 -17.12 18.31 20.38
CA GLU A 83 -17.23 19.58 21.12
C GLU A 83 -18.70 19.89 21.43
N ARG A 84 -19.59 19.76 20.44
CA ARG A 84 -21.04 19.95 20.61
C ARG A 84 -21.69 18.91 21.53
N ILE A 85 -21.41 17.62 21.36
CA ILE A 85 -22.06 16.52 22.09
C ILE A 85 -21.61 16.45 23.56
N LEU A 86 -20.32 16.65 23.82
CA LEU A 86 -19.70 16.52 25.15
C LEU A 86 -19.56 17.86 25.90
N GLY A 87 -19.91 18.99 25.27
CA GLY A 87 -19.70 20.32 25.81
C GLY A 87 -18.21 20.59 26.07
N LEU A 88 -17.38 20.41 25.04
CA LEU A 88 -15.93 20.60 25.07
C LEU A 88 -15.52 21.75 24.15
N LYS A 89 -14.28 22.23 24.30
CA LYS A 89 -13.63 23.22 23.44
C LYS A 89 -12.14 22.91 23.31
N GLY A 90 -11.56 23.19 22.16
CA GLY A 90 -10.12 23.01 21.88
C GLY A 90 -9.77 21.69 21.19
N LEU A 91 -10.73 20.80 20.91
CA LEU A 91 -10.48 19.56 20.16
C LEU A 91 -10.01 19.84 18.73
N LEU A 92 -10.40 20.99 18.16
CA LEU A 92 -9.89 21.47 16.87
C LEU A 92 -8.39 21.84 16.86
N LYS A 93 -7.70 21.87 18.02
CA LYS A 93 -6.23 22.00 18.11
C LYS A 93 -5.47 20.66 18.08
N TRP A 94 -6.13 19.52 17.85
CA TRP A 94 -5.51 18.19 17.92
C TRP A 94 -4.28 18.00 17.00
N ASP A 95 -4.21 18.70 15.87
CA ASP A 95 -3.10 18.70 14.89
C ASP A 95 -2.11 19.87 15.08
N CYS A 96 -2.34 20.73 16.08
CA CYS A 96 -1.62 21.99 16.23
C CYS A 96 -0.11 21.76 16.43
N VAL A 97 0.67 22.35 15.52
CA VAL A 97 2.14 22.36 15.55
C VAL A 97 2.61 23.53 16.39
N SER A 98 3.23 23.21 17.53
CA SER A 98 3.97 24.18 18.34
C SER A 98 5.09 23.46 19.10
N TRP A 99 6.15 24.19 19.43
CA TRP A 99 7.22 23.72 20.31
C TRP A 99 6.92 23.98 21.79
N ASP A 100 5.91 24.81 22.07
CA ASP A 100 5.45 25.09 23.43
C ASP A 100 4.44 24.04 23.90
N ASN A 101 4.59 23.61 25.16
CA ASN A 101 3.79 22.55 25.77
C ASN A 101 2.33 22.97 26.09
N SER A 102 1.94 24.24 25.92
CA SER A 102 0.59 24.75 26.26
C SER A 102 -0.44 24.56 25.14
N ASP A 103 -0.02 24.71 23.89
CA ASP A 103 -0.90 24.87 22.73
C ASP A 103 -0.65 23.85 21.60
N SER A 104 0.32 22.97 21.78
CA SER A 104 0.66 21.91 20.83
C SER A 104 -0.26 20.68 21.01
N GLY A 105 -0.91 20.25 19.93
CA GLY A 105 -1.79 19.08 19.94
C GLY A 105 -1.04 17.76 20.17
N THR A 106 -1.74 16.70 20.58
CA THR A 106 -1.16 15.35 20.72
C THR A 106 -1.00 14.63 19.37
N GLY A 107 -1.55 15.18 18.28
CA GLY A 107 -1.66 14.50 16.99
C GLY A 107 -2.60 13.30 17.03
N CYS A 108 -3.55 13.27 17.96
CA CYS A 108 -4.44 12.14 18.22
C CYS A 108 -5.78 12.61 18.81
N LEU A 109 -6.82 12.83 17.99
CA LEU A 109 -8.10 13.35 18.46
C LEU A 109 -8.72 12.54 19.62
N GLY A 110 -8.66 11.20 19.55
CA GLY A 110 -9.12 10.35 20.66
C GLY A 110 -8.41 10.65 21.99
N LYS A 111 -7.13 11.04 21.94
CA LYS A 111 -6.35 11.42 23.12
C LYS A 111 -6.72 12.81 23.64
N GLU A 112 -7.05 13.77 22.76
CA GLU A 112 -7.60 15.07 23.20
C GLU A 112 -8.93 14.90 23.94
N VAL A 113 -9.82 14.07 23.40
CA VAL A 113 -11.11 13.74 24.03
C VAL A 113 -10.88 13.04 25.37
N GLU A 114 -9.96 12.08 25.44
CA GLU A 114 -9.57 11.41 26.69
C GLU A 114 -9.09 12.40 27.76
N ILE A 115 -8.17 13.31 27.41
CA ILE A 115 -7.61 14.32 28.32
C ILE A 115 -8.71 15.29 28.77
N SER A 116 -9.54 15.75 27.84
CA SER A 116 -10.63 16.70 28.09
C SER A 116 -11.73 16.12 28.98
N LEU A 117 -12.05 14.82 28.85
CA LEU A 117 -13.02 14.14 29.69
C LEU A 117 -12.49 13.84 31.09
N ARG A 118 -11.19 13.51 31.25
CA ARG A 118 -10.56 13.32 32.57
C ARG A 118 -10.56 14.59 33.44
N ASN A 119 -10.65 15.76 32.82
CA ASN A 119 -10.73 17.05 33.52
C ASN A 119 -12.16 17.40 33.98
N LYS A 120 -13.17 16.57 33.67
CA LYS A 120 -14.53 16.67 34.21
C LYS A 120 -14.74 15.60 35.28
N SER A 121 -15.64 15.84 36.23
CA SER A 121 -16.05 14.80 37.18
C SER A 121 -16.82 13.70 36.43
N ILE A 122 -16.40 12.45 36.57
CA ILE A 122 -16.94 11.28 35.88
C ILE A 122 -17.86 10.53 36.85
N SER A 123 -19.02 10.04 36.38
CA SER A 123 -19.90 9.22 37.20
C SER A 123 -19.25 7.87 37.54
N ASP A 124 -19.39 7.43 38.80
CA ASP A 124 -18.89 6.11 39.25
C ASP A 124 -19.51 4.94 38.48
N ARG A 125 -20.71 5.13 37.91
CA ARG A 125 -21.42 4.12 37.10
C ARG A 125 -20.49 3.49 36.07
N LYS A 126 -20.44 2.16 36.03
CA LYS A 126 -19.61 1.41 35.06
C LYS A 126 -20.41 1.13 33.80
N SER A 127 -19.82 1.34 32.63
CA SER A 127 -20.44 0.95 31.37
C SER A 127 -20.66 -0.57 31.32
N THR A 128 -21.88 -0.97 30.96
CA THR A 128 -22.25 -2.36 30.66
C THR A 128 -22.29 -2.63 29.15
N VAL A 129 -22.04 -1.62 28.31
CA VAL A 129 -22.23 -1.71 26.86
C VAL A 129 -21.25 -2.71 26.24
N SER A 130 -21.81 -3.65 25.47
CA SER A 130 -21.09 -4.71 24.80
C SER A 130 -20.41 -4.27 23.51
N ILE A 131 -19.44 -5.06 23.05
CA ILE A 131 -18.85 -4.88 21.72
C ILE A 131 -19.92 -4.98 20.62
N LYS A 132 -20.97 -5.79 20.79
CA LYS A 132 -22.05 -5.99 19.81
C LYS A 132 -22.96 -4.77 19.68
N GLU A 133 -23.31 -4.12 20.79
CA GLU A 133 -24.09 -2.88 20.76
C GLU A 133 -23.31 -1.75 20.10
N ILE A 134 -22.01 -1.63 20.41
CA ILE A 134 -21.10 -0.71 19.70
C ILE A 134 -20.99 -1.09 18.21
N ASP A 135 -20.83 -2.37 17.87
CA ASP A 135 -20.68 -2.83 16.48
C ASP A 135 -21.92 -2.52 15.63
N ASN A 136 -23.12 -2.70 16.20
CA ASN A 136 -24.40 -2.31 15.58
C ASN A 136 -24.51 -0.79 15.37
N LEU A 137 -24.25 0.01 16.41
CA LEU A 137 -24.28 1.47 16.30
C LEU A 137 -23.23 2.02 15.31
N LEU A 138 -22.10 1.33 15.15
CA LEU A 138 -21.09 1.66 14.15
C LEU A 138 -21.48 1.22 12.72
N ASP A 139 -22.28 0.17 12.54
CA ASP A 139 -22.90 -0.15 11.25
C ASP A 139 -23.97 0.90 10.89
N GLU A 140 -24.83 1.30 11.82
CA GLU A 140 -25.81 2.39 11.62
C GLU A 140 -25.10 3.71 11.26
N LEU A 141 -24.08 4.11 12.02
CA LEU A 141 -23.31 5.34 11.75
C LEU A 141 -22.65 5.30 10.37
N ALA A 142 -22.09 4.14 9.98
CA ALA A 142 -21.46 3.97 8.68
C ALA A 142 -22.46 3.89 7.53
N ALA A 143 -23.73 3.52 7.74
CA ALA A 143 -24.75 3.50 6.71
C ALA A 143 -25.06 4.92 6.17
N SER A 144 -24.91 5.94 7.01
CA SER A 144 -25.11 7.36 6.62
C SER A 144 -24.10 7.89 5.58
N SER A 145 -23.02 7.15 5.27
CA SER A 145 -21.95 7.63 4.39
C SER A 145 -22.00 6.98 3.01
N SER A 146 -22.08 7.79 1.95
CA SER A 146 -22.04 7.35 0.55
C SER A 146 -20.77 6.56 0.16
N PHE A 147 -19.68 6.67 0.93
CA PHE A 147 -18.43 5.91 0.74
C PHE A 147 -18.45 4.51 1.37
N SER A 148 -19.45 4.22 2.19
CA SER A 148 -19.64 2.94 2.90
C SER A 148 -20.03 1.82 1.95
N GLN A 149 -20.00 0.57 2.44
CA GLN A 149 -20.70 -0.53 1.79
C GLN A 149 -22.17 -0.59 2.23
N LEU A 150 -22.47 -0.10 3.44
CA LEU A 150 -23.79 -0.19 4.08
C LEU A 150 -24.78 0.86 3.55
N SER A 151 -24.32 1.91 2.87
CA SER A 151 -25.18 2.91 2.23
C SER A 151 -25.90 2.42 0.97
N GLN A 152 -25.51 1.27 0.40
CA GLN A 152 -26.24 0.63 -0.70
C GLN A 152 -27.51 -0.07 -0.23
N ASN A 153 -27.60 -0.47 1.05
CA ASN A 153 -28.76 -1.08 1.69
C ASN A 153 -28.85 -0.57 3.14
N PRO A 154 -29.29 0.68 3.37
CA PRO A 154 -29.20 1.31 4.68
C PRO A 154 -30.13 0.65 5.71
N PRO A 155 -29.62 0.24 6.90
CA PRO A 155 -30.46 -0.04 8.06
C PRO A 155 -31.19 1.22 8.56
N ASN A 156 -32.12 1.00 9.50
CA ASN A 156 -33.16 1.96 9.87
C ASN A 156 -32.63 3.32 10.40
N PHE A 157 -33.40 4.39 10.15
CA PHE A 157 -32.94 5.78 10.10
C PHE A 157 -32.74 6.46 11.48
N LYS A 158 -31.72 6.06 12.25
CA LYS A 158 -31.16 6.94 13.29
C LYS A 158 -30.23 7.98 12.66
N SER A 159 -30.31 9.24 13.08
CA SER A 159 -29.39 10.27 12.59
C SER A 159 -27.97 10.08 13.16
N PRO A 160 -26.91 10.46 12.42
CA PRO A 160 -25.53 10.38 12.92
C PRO A 160 -25.33 11.10 14.26
N GLN A 161 -26.02 12.22 14.47
CA GLN A 161 -25.97 13.00 15.71
C GLN A 161 -26.58 12.24 16.91
N VAL A 162 -27.69 11.50 16.71
CA VAL A 162 -28.27 10.64 17.75
C VAL A 162 -27.32 9.49 18.06
N ILE A 163 -26.83 8.79 17.04
CA ILE A 163 -25.92 7.65 17.22
C ILE A 163 -24.63 8.06 17.95
N LEU A 164 -24.03 9.19 17.56
CA LEU A 164 -22.85 9.74 18.27
C LEU A 164 -23.19 10.19 19.70
N THR A 165 -24.39 10.69 19.96
CA THR A 165 -24.82 11.04 21.33
C THR A 165 -24.93 9.79 22.20
N THR A 166 -25.56 8.72 21.71
CA THR A 166 -25.60 7.45 22.43
C THR A 166 -24.21 6.86 22.67
N LEU A 167 -23.36 6.84 21.63
CA LEU A 167 -22.00 6.33 21.69
C LEU A 167 -21.09 7.07 22.70
N TYR A 168 -21.20 8.40 22.80
CA TYR A 168 -20.27 9.23 23.59
C TYR A 168 -20.81 9.76 24.92
N ARG A 169 -22.13 9.87 25.09
CA ARG A 169 -22.76 10.49 26.26
C ARG A 169 -23.62 9.52 27.09
N GLU A 170 -24.31 8.59 26.44
CA GLU A 170 -25.22 7.65 27.12
C GLU A 170 -24.53 6.33 27.48
N SER A 171 -23.48 5.95 26.75
CA SER A 171 -22.73 4.69 26.93
C SER A 171 -21.98 4.56 28.27
N ASN A 172 -21.77 5.66 29.00
CA ASN A 172 -21.01 5.73 30.26
C ASN A 172 -19.58 5.11 30.19
N LEU A 173 -18.99 5.06 28.99
CA LEU A 173 -17.64 4.52 28.76
C LEU A 173 -16.56 5.36 29.45
N SER A 174 -15.51 4.69 29.95
CA SER A 174 -14.31 5.36 30.47
C SER A 174 -13.65 6.28 29.41
N PRO A 175 -12.93 7.35 29.81
CA PRO A 175 -12.27 8.26 28.86
C PRO A 175 -11.33 7.54 27.89
N PHE A 176 -10.65 6.48 28.34
CA PHE A 176 -9.79 5.68 27.47
C PHE A 176 -10.59 4.83 26.48
N SER A 177 -11.73 4.26 26.86
CA SER A 177 -12.64 3.60 25.92
C SER A 177 -13.23 4.58 24.89
N ILE A 178 -13.53 5.82 25.30
CA ILE A 178 -13.90 6.89 24.36
C ILE A 178 -12.74 7.22 23.39
N SER A 179 -11.49 7.23 23.87
CA SER A 179 -10.28 7.37 23.03
C SER A 179 -10.20 6.27 21.95
N VAL A 180 -10.41 5.01 22.35
CA VAL A 180 -10.42 3.83 21.46
C VAL A 180 -11.58 3.90 20.46
N LEU A 181 -12.79 4.25 20.91
CA LEU A 181 -13.98 4.41 20.06
C LEU A 181 -13.81 5.51 19.02
N THR A 182 -13.23 6.65 19.41
CA THR A 182 -12.88 7.75 18.50
C THR A 182 -11.95 7.27 17.39
N GLN A 183 -10.94 6.48 17.73
CA GLN A 183 -9.99 5.95 16.76
C GLN A 183 -10.51 4.77 15.91
N ILE A 184 -11.57 4.08 16.35
CA ILE A 184 -12.33 3.17 15.49
C ILE A 184 -13.14 3.95 14.45
N ILE A 185 -13.79 5.05 14.83
CA ILE A 185 -14.58 5.91 13.92
C ILE A 185 -13.67 6.63 12.92
N LEU A 186 -12.48 7.07 13.33
CA LEU A 186 -11.45 7.59 12.42
C LEU A 186 -10.74 6.48 11.62
N ARG A 187 -10.95 5.21 12.00
CA ARG A 187 -10.33 4.00 11.42
C ARG A 187 -8.80 3.97 11.54
N ASP A 188 -8.22 4.68 12.51
CA ASP A 188 -6.78 4.69 12.81
C ASP A 188 -6.46 4.38 14.29
N LEU A 189 -6.29 3.10 14.61
CA LEU A 189 -5.81 2.66 15.93
C LEU A 189 -4.27 2.79 16.13
N ARG A 190 -3.49 3.17 15.10
CA ARG A 190 -2.01 3.28 15.21
C ARG A 190 -1.53 4.16 16.37
N PRO A 191 -2.08 5.35 16.68
CA PRO A 191 -1.61 6.14 17.83
C PRO A 191 -1.83 5.47 19.20
N LEU A 192 -2.77 4.53 19.33
CA LEU A 192 -3.03 3.81 20.57
C LEU A 192 -2.27 2.48 20.63
N LEU A 193 -2.11 1.80 19.50
CA LEU A 193 -1.35 0.55 19.36
C LEU A 193 0.18 0.76 19.23
N ASN A 194 0.63 1.97 18.90
CA ASN A 194 2.05 2.31 18.75
C ASN A 194 2.38 3.65 19.46
N PRO A 195 2.12 3.77 20.78
CA PRO A 195 2.13 5.05 21.49
C PRO A 195 3.52 5.70 21.54
N LEU A 196 3.56 7.02 21.37
CA LEU A 196 4.81 7.80 21.40
C LEU A 196 5.48 7.77 22.78
N PRO A 197 6.81 7.86 22.85
CA PRO A 197 7.54 7.89 24.12
C PRO A 197 7.22 9.17 24.90
N ARG A 198 7.00 9.06 26.21
CA ARG A 198 6.78 10.22 27.10
C ARG A 198 8.10 10.98 27.29
N LEU A 199 8.30 12.06 26.54
CA LEU A 199 9.44 12.98 26.73
C LEU A 199 9.12 14.07 27.78
N PRO A 200 10.10 14.54 28.57
CA PRO A 200 9.92 15.69 29.47
C PRO A 200 9.74 17.03 28.75
N VAL A 201 10.23 17.14 27.51
CA VAL A 201 10.18 18.34 26.66
C VAL A 201 9.88 17.88 25.24
N ARG A 202 8.91 18.51 24.57
CA ARG A 202 8.65 18.30 23.14
C ARG A 202 9.78 18.93 22.34
N ASN A 203 10.49 18.13 21.56
CA ASN A 203 11.64 18.60 20.79
C ASN A 203 11.78 17.78 19.49
N PRO A 204 11.79 18.43 18.30
CA PRO A 204 11.83 17.74 17.02
C PRO A 204 13.04 16.83 16.86
N THR A 205 14.21 17.35 17.21
CA THR A 205 15.51 16.68 17.12
C THR A 205 15.58 15.46 18.04
N THR A 206 15.09 15.55 19.28
CA THR A 206 14.99 14.37 20.17
C THR A 206 14.10 13.28 19.58
N MET A 207 12.94 13.65 19.02
CA MET A 207 12.00 12.68 18.41
C MET A 207 12.57 12.05 17.12
N LEU A 208 13.24 12.84 16.27
CA LEU A 208 13.84 12.37 15.02
C LEU A 208 15.07 11.48 15.24
N ARG A 209 15.89 11.74 16.27
CA ARG A 209 17.02 10.88 16.65
C ARG A 209 16.61 9.53 17.25
N MET A 210 15.38 9.39 17.75
CA MET A 210 14.86 8.09 18.19
C MET A 210 14.62 7.14 17.00
N LYS A 211 14.99 5.87 17.16
CA LYS A 211 14.78 4.84 16.14
C LYS A 211 13.30 4.44 16.09
N THR A 212 12.72 4.40 14.88
CA THR A 212 11.29 4.06 14.67
C THR A 212 10.92 2.66 15.15
N ASN A 213 11.84 1.70 15.08
CA ASN A 213 11.65 0.32 15.53
C ASN A 213 11.72 0.11 17.07
N THR A 214 11.58 1.17 17.86
CA THR A 214 11.50 1.10 19.34
C THR A 214 10.07 0.96 19.87
N GLY A 215 9.07 1.01 18.99
CA GLY A 215 7.67 0.77 19.36
C GLY A 215 7.36 -0.70 19.66
N PRO A 216 6.16 -0.99 20.21
CA PRO A 216 5.67 -2.35 20.38
C PRO A 216 5.44 -3.03 19.03
N ASP A 217 5.69 -4.35 18.97
CA ASP A 217 5.26 -5.20 17.87
C ASP A 217 3.73 -5.05 17.68
N GLN A 218 3.24 -5.10 16.44
CA GLN A 218 1.82 -4.92 16.12
C GLN A 218 1.13 -6.28 15.88
N LEU A 219 -0.12 -6.44 16.32
CA LEU A 219 -0.91 -7.64 16.01
C LEU A 219 -1.30 -7.63 14.53
N THR A 220 -0.79 -8.59 13.75
CA THR A 220 -1.17 -8.70 12.34
C THR A 220 -2.54 -9.37 12.19
N LEU A 221 -3.28 -9.02 11.13
CA LEU A 221 -4.54 -9.68 10.77
C LEU A 221 -4.39 -11.20 10.65
N ARG A 222 -3.26 -11.67 10.10
CA ARG A 222 -2.93 -13.10 9.99
C ARG A 222 -2.82 -13.76 11.35
N ASP A 223 -2.07 -13.15 12.27
CA ASP A 223 -1.81 -13.76 13.57
C ASP A 223 -3.03 -13.63 14.50
N ALA A 224 -3.88 -12.62 14.30
CA ALA A 224 -5.21 -12.56 14.92
C ALA A 224 -6.12 -13.67 14.41
N MET A 225 -6.20 -13.90 13.10
CA MET A 225 -6.94 -15.03 12.51
C MET A 225 -6.45 -16.35 13.09
N LEU A 226 -5.15 -16.66 13.01
CA LEU A 226 -4.57 -17.92 13.50
C LEU A 226 -4.67 -18.14 15.02
N VAL A 227 -4.92 -17.08 15.82
CA VAL A 227 -5.18 -17.16 17.27
C VAL A 227 -6.68 -17.28 17.58
N TRP A 228 -7.56 -16.82 16.68
CA TRP A 228 -9.00 -17.05 16.74
C TRP A 228 -9.34 -18.47 16.25
N ASP A 229 -9.05 -18.77 14.98
CA ASP A 229 -9.11 -20.11 14.39
C ASP A 229 -8.20 -20.22 13.14
N LYS A 230 -7.50 -21.34 13.00
CA LYS A 230 -6.57 -21.56 11.88
C LYS A 230 -7.25 -21.53 10.50
N ARG A 231 -8.43 -22.17 10.39
CA ARG A 231 -9.25 -22.28 9.17
C ARG A 231 -9.66 -20.88 8.68
N MET A 232 -9.82 -19.91 9.58
CA MET A 232 -10.18 -18.53 9.22
C MET A 232 -9.14 -17.89 8.29
N TRP A 233 -7.84 -18.10 8.52
CA TRP A 233 -6.80 -17.60 7.61
C TRP A 233 -6.86 -18.36 6.28
N GLU A 234 -7.03 -19.68 6.32
CA GLU A 234 -7.04 -20.56 5.15
C GLU A 234 -8.21 -20.24 4.21
N PHE A 235 -9.41 -19.97 4.73
CA PHE A 235 -10.52 -19.43 3.94
C PHE A 235 -10.20 -18.04 3.35
N TYR A 236 -9.61 -17.16 4.16
CA TYR A 236 -9.32 -15.78 3.76
C TYR A 236 -8.26 -15.65 2.64
N ILE A 237 -7.26 -16.54 2.63
CA ILE A 237 -6.33 -16.65 1.49
C ILE A 237 -6.82 -17.61 0.39
N GLY A 238 -7.66 -18.59 0.70
CA GLY A 238 -8.19 -19.59 -0.23
C GLY A 238 -9.31 -19.10 -1.16
N GLY A 239 -9.65 -17.81 -1.13
CA GLY A 239 -10.60 -17.18 -2.05
C GLY A 239 -11.78 -16.46 -1.38
N ARG A 240 -11.92 -16.53 -0.06
CA ARG A 240 -12.96 -15.80 0.69
C ARG A 240 -12.36 -14.52 1.30
N GLY A 241 -11.99 -13.55 0.47
CA GLY A 241 -11.28 -12.32 0.87
C GLY A 241 -12.09 -11.31 1.70
N ASP A 242 -13.08 -11.76 2.47
CA ASP A 242 -14.01 -11.00 3.29
C ASP A 242 -13.93 -11.52 4.74
N LEU A 243 -13.73 -10.61 5.71
CA LEU A 243 -13.51 -10.95 7.12
C LEU A 243 -14.77 -11.50 7.81
N ASP A 244 -15.93 -10.94 7.49
CA ASP A 244 -17.21 -11.31 8.08
C ASP A 244 -17.59 -12.72 7.62
N LYS A 245 -17.47 -12.99 6.31
CA LYS A 245 -17.73 -14.30 5.72
C LYS A 245 -16.78 -15.38 6.26
N CYS A 246 -15.51 -15.07 6.52
CA CYS A 246 -14.59 -16.04 7.14
C CYS A 246 -14.93 -16.35 8.60
N ALA A 247 -15.35 -15.35 9.38
CA ALA A 247 -15.78 -15.57 10.77
C ALA A 247 -17.06 -16.41 10.82
N ASP A 248 -18.05 -16.05 10.00
CA ASP A 248 -19.36 -16.72 9.93
C ASP A 248 -19.28 -18.15 9.35
N LEU A 249 -18.25 -18.46 8.55
CA LEU A 249 -17.96 -19.83 8.12
C LEU A 249 -17.39 -20.69 9.26
N VAL A 250 -16.36 -20.21 9.97
CA VAL A 250 -15.77 -20.93 11.11
C VAL A 250 -16.82 -21.22 12.19
N GLU A 251 -17.62 -20.22 12.54
CA GLU A 251 -18.66 -20.35 13.58
C GLU A 251 -19.71 -21.41 13.23
N LYS A 252 -20.08 -21.58 11.95
CA LYS A 252 -21.00 -22.62 11.49
C LYS A 252 -20.41 -24.02 11.55
N LEU A 253 -19.14 -24.18 11.21
CA LEU A 253 -18.47 -25.48 11.23
C LEU A 253 -18.35 -26.04 12.65
N ASP A 254 -18.11 -25.17 13.63
CA ASP A 254 -18.09 -25.55 15.05
C ASP A 254 -19.49 -25.90 15.58
N GLN A 255 -20.56 -25.28 15.04
CA GLN A 255 -21.95 -25.65 15.35
C GLN A 255 -22.38 -26.99 14.72
N GLN A 256 -21.83 -27.33 13.54
CA GLN A 256 -22.16 -28.55 12.81
C GLN A 256 -21.23 -29.73 13.12
N ASN A 257 -20.20 -29.52 13.96
CA ASN A 257 -19.20 -30.51 14.36
C ASN A 257 -18.55 -31.23 13.15
N TRP A 258 -18.32 -30.48 12.06
CA TRP A 258 -17.69 -31.00 10.84
C TRP A 258 -16.17 -31.08 10.99
N GLU A 259 -15.64 -32.29 11.14
CA GLU A 259 -14.19 -32.57 11.11
C GLU A 259 -13.64 -32.69 9.67
N GLU A 260 -14.50 -32.81 8.66
CA GLU A 260 -14.09 -32.97 7.26
C GLU A 260 -13.58 -31.67 6.60
N ILE A 261 -12.74 -31.86 5.56
CA ILE A 261 -12.08 -30.77 4.84
C ILE A 261 -13.08 -30.07 3.92
N VAL A 262 -13.64 -28.95 4.40
CA VAL A 262 -14.44 -28.04 3.58
C VAL A 262 -13.63 -27.55 2.38
N MET A 263 -14.06 -27.92 1.18
CA MET A 263 -13.35 -27.59 -0.07
C MET A 263 -13.18 -26.07 -0.23
N THR A 264 -11.93 -25.62 -0.21
CA THR A 264 -11.59 -24.19 -0.23
C THR A 264 -11.47 -23.65 -1.66
N GLY A 265 -11.98 -22.44 -1.87
CA GLY A 265 -11.92 -21.78 -3.17
C GLY A 265 -12.63 -20.43 -3.22
N PRO A 266 -12.45 -19.67 -4.31
CA PRO A 266 -13.30 -18.55 -4.67
C PRO A 266 -14.77 -18.94 -4.71
N VAL A 267 -15.66 -17.96 -4.48
CA VAL A 267 -17.09 -18.08 -4.77
C VAL A 267 -17.57 -16.74 -5.35
N ILE A 268 -18.39 -16.82 -6.40
CA ILE A 268 -19.05 -15.69 -7.04
C ILE A 268 -19.69 -14.76 -5.99
N GLY A 269 -19.51 -13.44 -6.15
CA GLY A 269 -20.02 -12.46 -5.19
C GLY A 269 -19.25 -12.43 -3.86
N THR A 270 -18.07 -13.05 -3.78
CA THR A 270 -17.13 -12.92 -2.65
C THR A 270 -15.74 -12.61 -3.18
N ASN A 271 -15.24 -11.41 -2.90
CA ASN A 271 -13.96 -10.96 -3.44
C ASN A 271 -12.81 -11.91 -3.09
N VAL A 272 -11.93 -12.19 -4.05
CA VAL A 272 -10.64 -12.83 -3.79
C VAL A 272 -9.66 -11.77 -3.27
N LYS A 273 -8.85 -12.14 -2.28
CA LYS A 273 -7.85 -11.25 -1.69
C LYS A 273 -6.75 -10.87 -2.70
N ILE A 274 -6.54 -9.58 -2.92
CA ILE A 274 -5.53 -9.05 -3.85
C ILE A 274 -4.11 -9.28 -3.31
N PRO A 275 -3.19 -9.89 -4.09
CA PRO A 275 -1.78 -10.04 -3.72
C PRO A 275 -1.04 -8.70 -3.58
N LYS A 276 -0.06 -8.64 -2.65
CA LYS A 276 0.81 -7.46 -2.47
C LYS A 276 2.10 -7.61 -3.30
N CYS A 277 2.41 -6.59 -4.09
CA CYS A 277 3.61 -6.59 -4.95
C CYS A 277 4.79 -5.87 -4.28
N LYS A 278 6.00 -6.43 -4.41
CA LYS A 278 7.28 -5.75 -4.09
C LYS A 278 7.46 -4.53 -5.00
N LYS A 279 8.12 -3.47 -4.50
CA LYS A 279 8.65 -2.38 -5.34
C LYS A 279 10.05 -2.75 -5.79
N GLY A 280 10.31 -2.87 -7.10
CA GLY A 280 11.68 -2.96 -7.62
C GLY A 280 12.38 -1.61 -7.50
N ARG A 281 13.55 -1.56 -6.85
CA ARG A 281 14.35 -0.34 -6.64
C ARG A 281 15.44 -0.13 -7.68
N SER A 282 15.71 -1.15 -8.48
CA SER A 282 16.52 -1.14 -9.69
C SER A 282 16.09 -2.36 -10.53
N ILE A 283 16.57 -2.45 -11.77
CA ILE A 283 16.37 -3.63 -12.62
C ILE A 283 16.91 -4.90 -11.92
N ALA A 284 18.07 -4.80 -11.28
CA ALA A 284 18.69 -5.90 -10.55
C ALA A 284 17.95 -6.30 -9.25
N ASP A 285 17.37 -5.34 -8.51
CA ASP A 285 16.51 -5.63 -7.35
C ASP A 285 15.13 -6.17 -7.77
N ALA A 286 14.63 -5.76 -8.95
CA ALA A 286 13.40 -6.33 -9.48
C ALA A 286 13.59 -7.80 -9.87
N LEU A 287 14.73 -8.13 -10.49
CA LEU A 287 15.10 -9.50 -10.83
C LEU A 287 15.45 -10.36 -9.59
N SER A 288 15.96 -9.75 -8.50
CA SER A 288 16.47 -10.48 -7.32
C SER A 288 15.42 -11.30 -6.59
N GLU A 289 14.14 -10.96 -6.71
CA GLU A 289 13.03 -11.74 -6.15
C GLU A 289 12.97 -13.14 -6.79
N PHE A 290 13.33 -13.25 -8.08
CA PHE A 290 13.14 -14.46 -8.88
C PHE A 290 14.42 -15.29 -9.04
N THR A 291 15.61 -14.71 -8.84
CA THR A 291 16.90 -15.42 -8.98
C THR A 291 17.31 -16.22 -7.75
N GLY A 292 16.34 -16.70 -6.97
CA GLY A 292 16.53 -17.44 -5.73
C GLY A 292 16.53 -16.56 -4.48
N THR A 293 15.80 -16.98 -3.46
CA THR A 293 15.72 -16.34 -2.14
C THR A 293 16.00 -17.36 -1.03
N LYS A 294 16.08 -16.91 0.23
CA LYS A 294 16.18 -17.83 1.38
C LYS A 294 15.02 -18.84 1.48
N TYR A 295 13.90 -18.60 0.82
CA TYR A 295 12.65 -19.37 0.97
C TYR A 295 12.13 -19.97 -0.34
N ALA A 296 12.76 -19.69 -1.48
CA ALA A 296 12.38 -20.22 -2.78
C ALA A 296 13.61 -20.40 -3.69
N HIS A 297 13.65 -21.51 -4.42
CA HIS A 297 14.58 -21.70 -5.53
C HIS A 297 14.40 -20.62 -6.61
N PRO A 298 15.35 -20.44 -7.55
CA PRO A 298 15.14 -19.60 -8.71
C PRO A 298 13.89 -20.01 -9.50
N ALA A 299 13.21 -19.04 -10.10
CA ALA A 299 12.27 -19.30 -11.17
C ALA A 299 13.03 -19.45 -12.49
N ASN A 300 12.61 -20.36 -13.38
CA ASN A 300 13.25 -20.54 -14.68
C ASN A 300 12.92 -19.38 -15.64
N GLU A 301 11.73 -18.80 -15.51
CA GLU A 301 11.15 -17.84 -16.46
C GLU A 301 10.21 -16.87 -15.73
N ILE A 302 10.21 -15.61 -16.17
CA ILE A 302 9.28 -14.58 -15.70
C ILE A 302 8.64 -13.87 -16.91
N TRP A 303 7.47 -13.28 -16.66
CA TRP A 303 6.76 -12.42 -17.58
C TRP A 303 6.79 -11.00 -17.04
N ALA A 304 7.20 -10.05 -17.90
CA ALA A 304 7.06 -8.62 -17.68
C ALA A 304 5.76 -8.16 -18.35
N GLU A 305 4.70 -7.98 -17.58
CA GLU A 305 3.46 -7.36 -18.06
C GLU A 305 3.60 -5.83 -18.08
N THR A 306 3.03 -5.17 -19.08
CA THR A 306 2.83 -3.70 -19.06
C THR A 306 1.96 -3.31 -17.86
N LYS A 307 2.38 -2.29 -17.11
CA LYS A 307 1.54 -1.69 -16.07
C LYS A 307 0.77 -0.49 -16.63
N TYR A 308 -0.54 -0.67 -16.73
CA TYR A 308 -1.50 0.36 -17.11
C TYR A 308 -1.88 1.25 -15.90
N ASP A 309 -2.06 2.56 -16.14
CA ASP A 309 -2.40 3.59 -15.13
C ASP A 309 -3.91 3.81 -15.01
N GLY A 310 -4.58 2.78 -14.46
CA GLY A 310 -6.03 2.74 -14.31
C GLY A 310 -6.49 2.54 -12.88
N TYR A 311 -7.67 1.94 -12.73
CA TYR A 311 -8.09 1.32 -11.48
C TYR A 311 -8.33 -0.18 -11.66
N ARG A 312 -7.79 -0.95 -10.72
CA ARG A 312 -8.01 -2.39 -10.65
C ARG A 312 -9.46 -2.75 -10.33
N MET A 313 -9.99 -3.67 -11.11
CA MET A 313 -11.35 -4.17 -11.08
C MET A 313 -11.33 -5.71 -11.09
N GLN A 314 -11.81 -6.32 -10.01
CA GLN A 314 -12.03 -7.76 -9.94
C GLN A 314 -13.48 -8.04 -10.30
N ILE A 315 -13.68 -8.87 -11.33
CA ILE A 315 -14.96 -9.06 -12.00
C ILE A 315 -15.42 -10.50 -11.74
N HIS A 316 -16.64 -10.66 -11.25
CA HIS A 316 -17.31 -11.95 -11.08
C HIS A 316 -18.48 -11.96 -12.07
N VAL A 317 -18.61 -13.02 -12.87
CA VAL A 317 -19.76 -13.22 -13.77
C VAL A 317 -20.34 -14.59 -13.54
N ASP A 318 -21.66 -14.65 -13.53
CA ASP A 318 -22.47 -15.83 -13.30
C ASP A 318 -23.54 -15.89 -14.38
N TYR A 319 -23.47 -16.93 -15.20
CA TYR A 319 -24.31 -17.19 -16.36
C TYR A 319 -24.72 -18.67 -16.34
N THR A 320 -25.14 -19.14 -15.16
CA THR A 320 -25.87 -20.43 -14.99
C THR A 320 -27.38 -20.29 -15.21
N SER A 321 -27.85 -19.05 -15.41
CA SER A 321 -29.22 -18.65 -15.72
C SER A 321 -29.23 -17.84 -17.02
N ASP A 322 -30.39 -17.78 -17.70
CA ASP A 322 -30.54 -17.03 -18.97
C ASP A 322 -30.22 -15.53 -18.84
N GLU A 323 -30.36 -14.97 -17.64
CA GLU A 323 -29.87 -13.63 -17.28
C GLU A 323 -28.45 -13.69 -16.66
N PRO A 324 -27.46 -12.94 -17.19
CA PRO A 324 -26.10 -12.91 -16.66
C PRO A 324 -25.95 -11.95 -15.46
N ARG A 325 -25.61 -12.48 -14.29
CA ARG A 325 -25.36 -11.72 -13.06
C ARG A 325 -23.88 -11.36 -12.94
N ILE A 326 -23.59 -10.06 -12.96
CA ILE A 326 -22.25 -9.51 -12.68
C ILE A 326 -22.11 -9.12 -11.20
N THR A 327 -20.91 -9.26 -10.64
CA THR A 327 -20.52 -8.54 -9.42
C THR A 327 -19.10 -8.00 -9.55
N VAL A 328 -18.91 -6.70 -9.32
CA VAL A 328 -17.62 -6.01 -9.43
C VAL A 328 -17.10 -5.63 -8.05
N PHE A 329 -15.85 -5.99 -7.76
CA PHE A 329 -15.11 -5.50 -6.60
C PHE A 329 -13.98 -4.56 -7.03
N SER A 330 -13.93 -3.39 -6.38
CA SER A 330 -12.81 -2.47 -6.53
C SER A 330 -11.62 -2.89 -5.67
N LYS A 331 -10.44 -2.30 -5.93
CA LYS A 331 -9.21 -2.44 -5.13
C LYS A 331 -9.37 -2.25 -3.61
N SER A 332 -10.42 -1.55 -3.14
CA SER A 332 -10.73 -1.37 -1.72
C SER A 332 -11.62 -2.47 -1.12
N THR A 333 -11.93 -3.51 -1.89
CA THR A 333 -12.93 -4.57 -1.60
C THR A 333 -14.37 -4.05 -1.46
N ARG A 334 -14.69 -2.85 -1.96
CA ARG A 334 -16.09 -2.39 -2.09
C ARG A 334 -16.74 -3.13 -3.24
N ASN A 335 -17.95 -3.63 -3.03
CA ASN A 335 -18.85 -4.01 -4.11
C ASN A 335 -19.26 -2.72 -4.84
N SER A 336 -18.74 -2.60 -6.06
CA SER A 336 -18.87 -1.45 -6.93
C SER A 336 -19.63 -1.83 -8.21
N THR A 337 -20.48 -2.86 -8.16
CA THR A 337 -21.30 -3.32 -9.31
C THR A 337 -22.16 -2.20 -9.87
N ILE A 338 -22.93 -1.52 -9.02
CA ILE A 338 -23.71 -0.34 -9.43
C ILE A 338 -22.79 0.82 -9.81
N ASP A 339 -21.71 1.06 -9.06
CA ASP A 339 -20.74 2.13 -9.38
C ASP A 339 -20.16 1.96 -10.81
N ARG A 340 -20.00 0.72 -11.30
CA ARG A 340 -19.29 0.34 -12.54
C ARG A 340 -20.18 -0.20 -13.66
N MET A 341 -21.48 0.09 -13.63
CA MET A 341 -22.45 -0.39 -14.63
C MET A 341 -22.02 -0.13 -16.10
N ASN A 342 -21.33 0.99 -16.38
CA ASN A 342 -20.79 1.33 -17.71
C ASN A 342 -19.69 0.37 -18.23
N ALA A 343 -19.17 -0.54 -17.38
CA ALA A 343 -18.26 -1.61 -17.81
C ALA A 343 -18.99 -2.92 -18.13
N HIS A 344 -20.26 -3.10 -17.73
CA HIS A 344 -20.95 -4.39 -17.80
C HIS A 344 -21.14 -4.89 -19.23
N SER A 345 -21.56 -4.01 -20.16
CA SER A 345 -21.67 -4.34 -21.59
C SER A 345 -20.33 -4.75 -22.20
N ILE A 346 -19.21 -4.14 -21.78
CA ILE A 346 -17.86 -4.51 -22.19
C ILE A 346 -17.45 -5.88 -21.65
N ILE A 347 -17.80 -6.18 -20.39
CA ILE A 347 -17.52 -7.47 -19.73
C ILE A 347 -18.21 -8.61 -20.47
N LEU A 348 -19.52 -8.51 -20.69
CA LEU A 348 -20.29 -9.57 -21.37
C LEU A 348 -19.85 -9.75 -22.82
N ALA A 349 -19.65 -8.65 -23.55
CA ALA A 349 -19.11 -8.66 -24.90
C ALA A 349 -17.74 -9.36 -25.00
N SER A 350 -16.83 -9.08 -24.04
CA SER A 350 -15.49 -9.69 -23.99
C SER A 350 -15.51 -11.17 -23.57
N LEU A 351 -16.63 -11.68 -23.05
CA LEU A 351 -16.88 -13.09 -22.73
C LEU A 351 -17.77 -13.80 -23.76
N ASN A 352 -18.14 -13.10 -24.83
CA ASN A 352 -19.09 -13.55 -25.85
C ASN A 352 -20.48 -13.93 -25.29
N ILE A 353 -20.86 -13.38 -24.13
CA ILE A 353 -22.16 -13.57 -23.47
C ILE A 353 -23.15 -12.52 -24.01
N PRO A 354 -24.44 -12.85 -24.23
CA PRO A 354 -25.46 -11.88 -24.61
C PRO A 354 -25.52 -10.67 -23.66
N ILE A 355 -25.77 -9.48 -24.20
CA ILE A 355 -25.83 -8.23 -23.44
C ILE A 355 -27.31 -7.88 -23.19
N PRO A 356 -27.80 -7.88 -21.93
CA PRO A 356 -29.12 -7.38 -21.58
C PRO A 356 -29.38 -5.94 -22.07
N THR A 357 -30.62 -5.68 -22.49
CA THR A 357 -31.01 -4.44 -23.18
C THR A 357 -31.12 -3.21 -22.28
N ASP A 358 -31.13 -3.39 -20.97
CA ASP A 358 -31.10 -2.35 -19.94
C ASP A 358 -29.68 -1.80 -19.68
N LEU A 359 -28.63 -2.55 -20.04
CA LEU A 359 -27.26 -2.16 -19.76
C LEU A 359 -26.79 -0.99 -20.65
N PRO A 360 -26.07 0.00 -20.09
CA PRO A 360 -25.48 1.07 -20.87
C PRO A 360 -24.42 0.51 -21.84
N MET A 361 -24.62 0.75 -23.13
CA MET A 361 -23.72 0.32 -24.21
C MET A 361 -23.29 1.51 -25.07
N HIS A 362 -21.98 1.64 -25.32
CA HIS A 362 -21.44 2.68 -26.18
C HIS A 362 -21.78 2.41 -27.66
N PRO A 363 -22.21 3.40 -28.48
CA PRO A 363 -22.56 3.17 -29.87
C PRO A 363 -21.44 2.56 -30.73
N ALA A 364 -20.18 2.81 -30.37
CA ALA A 364 -19.03 2.25 -31.06
C ALA A 364 -18.68 0.81 -30.65
N LEU A 365 -19.16 0.34 -29.48
CA LEU A 365 -19.10 -1.08 -29.11
C LEU A 365 -20.08 -1.87 -29.98
N LEU A 366 -21.32 -1.39 -30.08
CA LEU A 366 -22.36 -2.00 -30.93
C LEU A 366 -21.93 -2.12 -32.40
N ARG A 367 -21.27 -1.09 -32.98
CA ARG A 367 -20.73 -1.15 -34.36
C ARG A 367 -19.63 -2.20 -34.51
N ARG A 368 -18.71 -2.31 -33.54
CA ARG A 368 -17.63 -3.30 -33.58
C ARG A 368 -18.16 -4.72 -33.41
N LEU A 369 -19.13 -4.96 -32.52
CA LEU A 369 -19.78 -6.26 -32.37
C LEU A 369 -20.51 -6.71 -33.64
N LYS A 370 -21.20 -5.80 -34.34
CA LYS A 370 -21.86 -6.10 -35.63
C LYS A 370 -20.89 -6.41 -36.79
N SER A 371 -19.61 -6.03 -36.68
CA SER A 371 -18.57 -6.33 -37.66
C SER A 371 -17.68 -7.50 -37.25
N MET A 372 -17.97 -8.13 -36.10
CA MET A 372 -17.14 -9.16 -35.47
C MET A 372 -17.65 -10.55 -35.82
N THR A 373 -17.08 -11.16 -36.87
CA THR A 373 -17.38 -12.55 -37.27
C THR A 373 -17.34 -13.49 -36.06
N GLU A 374 -18.31 -14.39 -35.95
CA GLU A 374 -18.33 -15.40 -34.89
C GLU A 374 -17.02 -16.20 -34.91
N THR A 375 -16.43 -16.42 -33.73
CA THR A 375 -15.21 -17.20 -33.56
C THR A 375 -15.58 -18.64 -33.25
N PRO A 376 -15.38 -19.60 -34.18
CA PRO A 376 -15.79 -20.99 -33.94
C PRO A 376 -15.00 -21.60 -32.78
N GLY A 377 -15.69 -22.03 -31.73
CA GLY A 377 -15.12 -22.80 -30.62
C GLY A 377 -14.96 -22.08 -29.28
N SER A 378 -15.09 -20.75 -29.20
CA SER A 378 -15.02 -20.02 -27.92
C SER A 378 -16.26 -20.29 -27.05
N LYS A 379 -16.18 -21.27 -26.15
CA LYS A 379 -17.29 -21.62 -25.24
C LYS A 379 -17.53 -20.50 -24.22
N GLN A 380 -18.77 -20.02 -24.14
CA GLN A 380 -19.20 -19.09 -23.10
C GLN A 380 -18.97 -19.71 -21.70
N PRO A 381 -18.38 -18.97 -20.74
CA PRO A 381 -18.24 -19.45 -19.38
C PRO A 381 -19.57 -19.31 -18.61
N SER A 382 -19.97 -20.37 -17.92
CA SER A 382 -21.14 -20.33 -17.02
C SER A 382 -20.82 -19.65 -15.70
N THR A 383 -19.57 -19.66 -15.25
CA THR A 383 -19.11 -18.86 -14.11
C THR A 383 -17.64 -18.47 -14.29
N VAL A 384 -17.27 -17.22 -13.98
CA VAL A 384 -15.87 -16.79 -14.09
C VAL A 384 -15.52 -15.70 -13.08
N ILE A 385 -14.26 -15.67 -12.61
CA ILE A 385 -13.69 -14.55 -11.86
C ILE A 385 -12.42 -14.07 -12.56
N LEU A 386 -12.40 -12.80 -12.95
CA LEU A 386 -11.34 -12.14 -13.71
C LEU A 386 -10.71 -10.99 -12.90
N GLU A 387 -9.50 -10.61 -13.26
CA GLU A 387 -8.84 -9.39 -12.81
C GLU A 387 -8.45 -8.53 -14.02
N ALA A 388 -8.88 -7.27 -14.01
CA ALA A 388 -8.60 -6.30 -15.06
C ALA A 388 -8.16 -4.95 -14.46
N GLU A 389 -7.36 -4.18 -15.20
CA GLU A 389 -7.16 -2.76 -14.96
C GLU A 389 -8.06 -1.98 -15.93
N VAL A 390 -8.78 -0.97 -15.44
CA VAL A 390 -9.67 -0.14 -16.25
C VAL A 390 -9.10 1.25 -16.41
N VAL A 391 -8.94 1.68 -17.65
CA VAL A 391 -8.36 2.97 -18.06
C VAL A 391 -9.37 3.75 -18.91
N PRO A 392 -9.24 5.10 -19.03
CA PRO A 392 -10.01 5.85 -20.01
C PRO A 392 -9.47 5.60 -21.43
N TYR A 393 -10.37 5.56 -22.40
CA TYR A 393 -10.04 5.49 -23.83
C TYR A 393 -10.84 6.55 -24.59
N ASN A 394 -10.21 7.13 -25.62
CA ASN A 394 -10.76 8.17 -26.47
C ASN A 394 -10.75 7.70 -27.94
N GLU A 395 -11.93 7.65 -28.55
CA GLU A 395 -12.18 7.28 -29.95
C GLU A 395 -11.78 8.37 -30.95
N SER A 396 -11.41 9.55 -30.47
CA SER A 396 -10.97 10.71 -31.25
C SER A 396 -9.57 11.16 -30.81
N SER A 397 -9.11 12.33 -31.26
CA SER A 397 -7.82 12.86 -30.84
C SER A 397 -7.73 13.04 -29.32
N ARG A 398 -6.66 12.52 -28.74
CA ARG A 398 -6.24 12.79 -27.36
C ARG A 398 -5.49 14.12 -27.28
N GLU A 399 -5.34 14.67 -26.08
CA GLU A 399 -4.55 15.90 -25.87
C GLU A 399 -3.11 15.78 -26.41
N GLY A 400 -2.50 16.92 -26.74
CA GLY A 400 -1.16 16.96 -27.35
C GLY A 400 -1.12 16.52 -28.82
N SER A 401 -2.26 16.60 -29.53
CA SER A 401 -2.43 16.16 -30.93
C SER A 401 -2.08 14.68 -31.16
N ARG A 402 -2.39 13.82 -30.19
CA ARG A 402 -2.18 12.38 -30.27
C ARG A 402 -3.44 11.71 -30.85
N GLY A 403 -3.29 10.66 -31.65
CA GLY A 403 -4.43 9.90 -32.20
C GLY A 403 -5.23 9.13 -31.13
N PRO A 404 -6.34 8.47 -31.51
CA PRO A 404 -7.16 7.65 -30.61
C PRO A 404 -6.35 6.66 -29.77
N GLY A 405 -6.86 6.31 -28.59
CA GLY A 405 -6.17 5.40 -27.68
C GLY A 405 -6.51 5.58 -26.20
N ILE A 406 -5.71 4.92 -25.36
CA ILE A 406 -5.75 5.07 -23.90
C ILE A 406 -5.30 6.49 -23.50
N GLU A 407 -5.98 7.07 -22.52
CA GLU A 407 -5.66 8.37 -21.91
C GLU A 407 -5.17 8.22 -20.47
N GLU A 408 -4.66 9.32 -19.93
CA GLU A 408 -4.12 9.40 -18.57
C GLU A 408 -5.23 9.32 -17.49
N PHE A 409 -4.86 8.84 -16.30
CA PHE A 409 -5.80 8.50 -15.21
C PHE A 409 -6.80 9.60 -14.81
N TRP A 410 -6.52 10.90 -15.02
CA TRP A 410 -7.48 11.96 -14.67
C TRP A 410 -8.70 12.01 -15.62
N TRP A 411 -8.59 11.54 -16.86
CA TRP A 411 -9.71 11.43 -17.80
C TRP A 411 -10.75 10.37 -17.41
N LEU A 412 -10.38 9.48 -16.49
CA LEU A 412 -11.18 8.36 -16.00
C LEU A 412 -12.57 8.77 -15.48
N GLY A 413 -12.70 9.96 -14.87
CA GLY A 413 -14.00 10.49 -14.43
C GLY A 413 -14.94 10.80 -15.61
N LEU A 414 -14.41 11.44 -16.65
CA LEU A 414 -15.13 11.80 -17.87
C LEU A 414 -15.37 10.61 -18.82
N ALA A 415 -14.65 9.51 -18.62
CA ALA A 415 -14.89 8.22 -19.28
C ALA A 415 -16.07 7.42 -18.66
N GLY A 416 -16.80 7.98 -17.69
CA GLY A 416 -18.02 7.37 -17.13
C GLY A 416 -17.77 6.32 -16.05
N VAL A 417 -16.71 6.44 -15.24
CA VAL A 417 -16.35 5.44 -14.21
C VAL A 417 -17.33 5.32 -13.04
N THR A 418 -18.21 6.29 -12.84
CA THR A 418 -19.33 6.20 -11.90
C THR A 418 -20.65 6.23 -12.67
N ALA A 419 -21.60 5.36 -12.34
CA ALA A 419 -22.92 5.33 -13.00
C ALA A 419 -23.68 6.67 -12.91
N SER A 420 -23.47 7.47 -11.86
CA SER A 420 -24.00 8.84 -11.73
C SER A 420 -23.27 9.89 -12.58
N ALA A 421 -22.16 9.52 -13.23
CA ALA A 421 -21.52 10.32 -14.29
C ALA A 421 -22.03 9.87 -15.68
N THR A 422 -23.32 9.55 -15.77
CA THR A 422 -24.07 9.56 -17.02
C THR A 422 -23.92 10.92 -17.70
N PRO A 423 -23.63 11.01 -19.02
CA PRO A 423 -23.51 12.27 -19.76
C PRO A 423 -24.83 13.07 -19.97
N LEU A 424 -25.68 13.14 -18.93
CA LEU A 424 -27.04 13.65 -18.96
C LEU A 424 -27.25 14.87 -18.04
N GLU A 425 -26.50 15.00 -16.94
CA GLU A 425 -26.51 16.20 -16.10
C GLU A 425 -25.72 17.35 -16.79
N PRO A 426 -26.33 18.53 -17.05
CA PRO A 426 -25.78 19.55 -17.94
C PRO A 426 -25.00 20.65 -17.21
N ASP A 427 -24.08 20.29 -16.31
CA ASP A 427 -23.26 21.26 -15.57
C ASP A 427 -21.80 21.32 -16.09
N PHE A 428 -21.18 22.51 -16.01
CA PHE A 428 -19.83 22.83 -16.51
C PHE A 428 -19.58 22.72 -18.04
N GLY A 429 -20.47 23.24 -18.88
CA GLY A 429 -20.12 23.95 -20.15
C GLY A 429 -19.32 23.23 -21.26
N LEU A 430 -18.95 21.97 -21.09
CA LEU A 430 -18.17 21.18 -22.03
C LEU A 430 -19.11 20.47 -23.02
N PRO A 431 -18.75 20.33 -24.30
CA PRO A 431 -19.58 19.60 -25.27
C PRO A 431 -19.74 18.14 -24.83
N LYS A 432 -20.89 17.52 -25.14
CA LYS A 432 -21.19 16.11 -24.79
C LYS A 432 -20.18 15.15 -25.45
N GLN A 433 -19.07 14.86 -24.78
CA GLN A 433 -17.92 14.13 -25.34
C GLN A 433 -18.19 12.61 -25.40
N ARG A 434 -19.06 12.21 -26.33
CA ARG A 434 -19.38 10.82 -26.72
C ARG A 434 -18.20 10.00 -27.28
N ASN A 435 -16.97 10.49 -27.14
CA ASN A 435 -15.76 9.85 -27.64
C ASN A 435 -14.96 9.18 -26.52
N ARG A 436 -15.22 9.53 -25.25
CA ARG A 436 -14.56 8.94 -24.08
C ARG A 436 -15.40 7.83 -23.46
N HIS A 437 -14.77 6.71 -23.12
CA HIS A 437 -15.39 5.61 -22.42
C HIS A 437 -14.34 4.72 -21.72
N LEU A 438 -14.82 3.69 -21.03
CA LEU A 438 -13.97 2.71 -20.33
C LEU A 438 -13.29 1.75 -21.31
N PHE A 439 -12.08 1.32 -20.94
CA PHE A 439 -11.32 0.27 -21.61
C PHE A 439 -10.82 -0.75 -20.57
N LEU A 440 -11.05 -2.03 -20.82
CA LEU A 440 -10.75 -3.13 -19.89
C LEU A 440 -9.50 -3.90 -20.32
N VAL A 441 -8.46 -3.86 -19.49
CA VAL A 441 -7.21 -4.60 -19.72
C VAL A 441 -7.14 -5.81 -18.78
N PHE A 442 -7.50 -6.99 -19.28
CA PHE A 442 -7.55 -8.23 -18.50
C PHE A 442 -6.14 -8.82 -18.28
N PHE A 443 -5.80 -9.23 -17.05
CA PHE A 443 -4.45 -9.70 -16.69
C PHE A 443 -4.37 -10.96 -15.81
N ASP A 444 -5.48 -11.47 -15.25
CA ASP A 444 -5.52 -12.75 -14.55
C ASP A 444 -6.94 -13.36 -14.52
N ILE A 445 -7.04 -14.67 -14.33
CA ILE A 445 -8.31 -15.42 -14.15
C ILE A 445 -8.17 -16.33 -12.93
N LEU A 446 -9.14 -16.26 -12.03
CA LEU A 446 -9.05 -16.80 -10.67
C LEU A 446 -9.98 -17.99 -10.42
N PHE A 447 -11.03 -18.11 -11.25
CA PHE A 447 -12.07 -19.13 -11.19
C PHE A 447 -12.71 -19.26 -12.57
N LEU A 448 -13.04 -20.47 -13.01
CA LEU A 448 -13.71 -20.73 -14.29
C LEU A 448 -14.55 -22.00 -14.20
N ASN A 449 -15.85 -21.92 -14.52
CA ASN A 449 -16.79 -23.03 -14.62
C ASN A 449 -16.69 -24.03 -13.45
N GLY A 450 -16.79 -23.51 -12.22
CA GLY A 450 -16.65 -24.29 -10.98
C GLY A 450 -15.22 -24.53 -10.50
N GLN A 451 -14.19 -24.36 -11.33
CA GLN A 451 -12.80 -24.67 -10.99
C GLN A 451 -12.10 -23.53 -10.25
N ASN A 452 -11.53 -23.83 -9.08
CA ASN A 452 -10.61 -22.95 -8.35
C ASN A 452 -9.25 -22.88 -9.07
N LEU A 453 -8.87 -21.70 -9.57
CA LEU A 453 -7.59 -21.51 -10.27
C LEU A 453 -6.49 -20.87 -9.39
N LEU A 454 -6.77 -20.52 -8.13
CA LEU A 454 -5.82 -19.76 -7.28
C LEU A 454 -4.46 -20.47 -7.06
N HIS A 455 -4.47 -21.80 -7.12
CA HIS A 455 -3.30 -22.67 -6.98
C HIS A 455 -2.70 -23.15 -8.33
N ARG A 456 -3.30 -22.78 -9.47
CA ARG A 456 -2.74 -22.98 -10.80
C ARG A 456 -1.58 -22.01 -11.05
N ARG A 457 -0.63 -22.41 -11.90
CA ARG A 457 0.50 -21.56 -12.31
C ARG A 457 0.01 -20.33 -13.08
N TYR A 458 0.72 -19.22 -13.03
CA TYR A 458 0.34 -18.01 -13.77
C TYR A 458 0.20 -18.26 -15.26
N GLU A 459 1.08 -19.07 -15.85
CA GLU A 459 1.01 -19.44 -17.27
C GLU A 459 -0.24 -20.28 -17.60
N GLU A 460 -0.63 -21.22 -16.74
CA GLU A 460 -1.87 -22.00 -16.87
C GLU A 460 -3.11 -21.10 -16.81
N ARG A 461 -3.15 -20.16 -15.84
CA ARG A 461 -4.24 -19.18 -15.72
C ARG A 461 -4.27 -18.24 -16.93
N ARG A 462 -3.11 -17.74 -17.36
CA ARG A 462 -3.02 -16.78 -18.45
C ARG A 462 -3.39 -17.40 -19.81
N ALA A 463 -3.09 -18.69 -20.03
CA ALA A 463 -3.61 -19.43 -21.18
C ALA A 463 -5.14 -19.57 -21.15
N LEU A 464 -5.74 -19.92 -20.00
CA LEU A 464 -7.21 -19.94 -19.84
C LEU A 464 -7.83 -18.55 -20.05
N LEU A 465 -7.16 -17.47 -19.64
CA LEU A 465 -7.60 -16.10 -19.91
C LEU A 465 -7.53 -15.75 -21.41
N GLU A 466 -6.48 -16.20 -22.09
CA GLU A 466 -6.29 -16.05 -23.54
C GLU A 466 -7.32 -16.87 -24.36
N GLU A 467 -7.84 -17.98 -23.82
CA GLU A 467 -8.96 -18.76 -24.39
C GLU A 467 -10.34 -18.15 -24.07
N THR A 468 -10.52 -17.59 -22.86
CA THR A 468 -11.84 -17.12 -22.36
C THR A 468 -12.20 -15.71 -22.84
N ILE A 469 -11.22 -14.84 -23.09
CA ILE A 469 -11.45 -13.43 -23.45
C ILE A 469 -11.40 -13.22 -24.96
N ARG A 470 -12.45 -12.62 -25.53
CA ARG A 470 -12.51 -12.08 -26.89
C ARG A 470 -12.12 -10.58 -26.86
N PRO A 471 -10.91 -10.17 -27.29
CA PRO A 471 -10.51 -8.76 -27.26
C PRO A 471 -11.32 -7.92 -28.26
N ILE A 472 -11.76 -6.74 -27.86
CA ILE A 472 -12.56 -5.84 -28.69
C ILE A 472 -11.78 -4.53 -28.88
N HIS A 473 -11.35 -4.23 -30.10
CA HIS A 473 -10.55 -3.03 -30.40
C HIS A 473 -11.16 -1.77 -29.77
N GLY A 474 -10.38 -1.08 -28.94
CA GLY A 474 -10.79 0.15 -28.25
C GLY A 474 -11.70 -0.04 -27.04
N PHE A 475 -12.21 -1.25 -26.76
CA PHE A 475 -13.05 -1.55 -25.59
C PHE A 475 -12.41 -2.55 -24.59
N SER A 476 -11.71 -3.57 -25.08
CA SER A 476 -11.00 -4.52 -24.23
C SER A 476 -9.77 -5.11 -24.89
N GLN A 477 -8.76 -5.42 -24.07
CA GLN A 477 -7.61 -6.21 -24.48
C GLN A 477 -7.10 -7.09 -23.33
N LEU A 478 -6.21 -8.01 -23.68
CA LEU A 478 -5.36 -8.69 -22.71
C LEU A 478 -4.14 -7.80 -22.43
N ALA A 479 -3.63 -7.81 -21.19
CA ALA A 479 -2.38 -7.12 -20.86
C ALA A 479 -1.22 -7.66 -21.72
N GLU A 480 -0.45 -6.75 -22.32
CA GLU A 480 0.79 -7.10 -23.04
C GLU A 480 1.82 -7.69 -22.07
N ARG A 481 2.55 -8.72 -22.52
CA ARG A 481 3.54 -9.44 -21.69
C ARG A 481 4.77 -9.86 -22.50
N THR A 482 5.96 -9.48 -22.02
CA THR A 482 7.25 -9.91 -22.58
C THR A 482 7.82 -11.07 -21.74
N LYS A 483 8.28 -12.14 -22.40
CA LYS A 483 8.92 -13.28 -21.72
C LYS A 483 10.40 -12.99 -21.45
N ILE A 484 10.86 -13.27 -20.24
CA ILE A 484 12.26 -13.13 -19.82
C ILE A 484 12.72 -14.48 -19.25
N ASN A 485 13.71 -15.09 -19.91
CA ASN A 485 14.30 -16.36 -19.49
C ASN A 485 15.37 -16.13 -18.40
N LEU A 486 15.23 -16.80 -17.26
CA LEU A 486 16.19 -16.75 -16.14
C LEU A 486 17.09 -18.00 -16.02
N SER A 487 16.79 -19.05 -16.79
CA SER A 487 17.68 -20.22 -16.95
C SER A 487 18.87 -19.95 -17.87
N ALA A 488 18.79 -18.88 -18.68
CA ALA A 488 19.91 -18.28 -19.39
C ALA A 488 20.89 -17.56 -18.42
N ASN A 489 21.99 -17.01 -18.96
CA ASN A 489 22.89 -16.16 -18.20
C ASN A 489 22.14 -14.98 -17.53
N ARG A 490 22.38 -14.76 -16.23
CA ARG A 490 21.83 -13.63 -15.45
C ARG A 490 21.98 -12.28 -16.17
N ASN A 491 23.09 -12.06 -16.87
CA ASN A 491 23.33 -10.80 -17.58
C ASN A 491 22.36 -10.62 -18.75
N ALA A 492 22.10 -11.67 -19.53
CA ALA A 492 21.10 -11.64 -20.61
C ALA A 492 19.66 -11.47 -20.07
N ALA A 493 19.36 -12.02 -18.90
CA ALA A 493 18.08 -11.80 -18.22
C ALA A 493 17.91 -10.35 -17.72
N LEU A 494 18.97 -9.71 -17.24
CA LEU A 494 18.98 -8.29 -16.88
C LEU A 494 18.79 -7.40 -18.12
N GLU A 495 19.56 -7.65 -19.18
CA GLU A 495 19.47 -6.92 -20.46
C GLU A 495 18.08 -7.05 -21.10
N SER A 496 17.46 -8.24 -21.03
CA SER A 496 16.10 -8.47 -21.53
C SER A 496 15.04 -7.69 -20.72
N LEU A 497 15.19 -7.63 -19.39
CA LEU A 497 14.32 -6.82 -18.53
C LEU A 497 14.53 -5.32 -18.76
N GLU A 498 15.77 -4.90 -19.00
CA GLU A 498 16.14 -3.51 -19.30
C GLU A 498 15.53 -3.05 -20.63
N LYS A 499 15.66 -3.85 -21.70
CA LYS A 499 15.00 -3.60 -23.00
C LYS A 499 13.48 -3.50 -22.88
N ALA A 500 12.85 -4.41 -22.13
CA ALA A 500 11.41 -4.37 -21.89
C ALA A 500 10.97 -3.12 -21.09
N PHE A 501 11.77 -2.71 -20.10
CA PHE A 501 11.49 -1.54 -19.27
C PHE A 501 11.71 -0.22 -20.03
N GLN A 502 12.74 -0.16 -20.88
CA GLN A 502 12.99 0.97 -21.78
C GLN A 502 11.85 1.15 -22.78
N LEU A 503 11.42 0.08 -23.46
CA LEU A 503 10.27 0.11 -24.37
C LEU A 503 8.98 0.61 -23.68
N SER A 504 8.73 0.17 -22.46
CA SER A 504 7.61 0.63 -21.62
C SER A 504 7.70 2.13 -21.31
N SER A 505 8.89 2.64 -20.98
CA SER A 505 9.16 4.07 -20.77
C SER A 505 9.03 4.92 -22.04
N ASP A 506 9.47 4.41 -23.19
CA ASP A 506 9.37 5.11 -24.48
C ASP A 506 7.92 5.20 -24.97
N ARG A 507 7.11 4.17 -24.74
CA ARG A 507 5.65 4.18 -24.92
C ARG A 507 4.89 5.02 -23.87
N ARG A 508 5.58 5.58 -22.86
CA ARG A 508 5.02 6.34 -21.73
C ARG A 508 4.02 5.54 -20.87
N GLU A 509 4.23 4.22 -20.75
CA GLU A 509 3.51 3.35 -19.82
C GLU A 509 3.95 3.63 -18.37
N GLU A 510 3.18 3.14 -17.37
CA GLU A 510 3.47 3.39 -15.94
C GLU A 510 4.66 2.55 -15.41
N GLY A 511 5.21 1.64 -16.23
CA GLY A 511 6.24 0.66 -15.91
C GLY A 511 5.76 -0.78 -16.11
N LEU A 512 6.35 -1.73 -15.38
CA LEU A 512 6.13 -3.17 -15.56
C LEU A 512 5.65 -3.87 -14.27
N VAL A 513 4.93 -4.99 -14.43
CA VAL A 513 4.65 -5.97 -13.38
C VAL A 513 5.29 -7.32 -13.74
N LEU A 514 6.26 -7.73 -12.94
CA LEU A 514 7.00 -8.99 -13.10
C LEU A 514 6.30 -10.11 -12.34
N LYS A 515 6.00 -11.22 -13.04
CA LYS A 515 5.38 -12.43 -12.50
C LYS A 515 6.19 -13.66 -12.93
N ALA A 516 6.53 -14.58 -12.01
CA ALA A 516 7.14 -15.85 -12.40
C ALA A 516 6.11 -16.76 -13.09
N SER A 517 6.51 -17.48 -14.16
CA SER A 517 5.58 -18.30 -14.96
C SER A 517 4.84 -19.35 -14.12
N ASN A 518 5.58 -19.95 -13.18
CA ASN A 518 5.11 -20.92 -12.19
C ASN A 518 4.57 -20.30 -10.89
N SER A 519 4.28 -18.98 -10.85
CA SER A 519 3.69 -18.35 -9.66
C SER A 519 2.18 -18.61 -9.53
N THR A 520 1.79 -19.14 -8.37
CA THR A 520 0.39 -19.23 -7.95
C THR A 520 -0.16 -17.86 -7.56
N TYR A 521 -1.48 -17.69 -7.58
CA TYR A 521 -2.10 -16.43 -7.16
C TYR A 521 -2.10 -16.29 -5.62
N THR A 522 -2.25 -17.40 -4.91
CA THR A 522 -2.19 -17.50 -3.45
C THR A 522 -0.98 -18.31 -3.01
N ASN A 523 -0.52 -18.15 -1.76
CA ASN A 523 0.68 -18.81 -1.21
C ASN A 523 1.91 -18.68 -2.14
N MET A 524 2.10 -17.48 -2.69
CA MET A 524 3.10 -17.17 -3.71
C MET A 524 4.52 -17.51 -3.23
N ARG A 525 5.26 -18.31 -4.02
CA ARG A 525 6.68 -18.62 -3.78
C ARG A 525 7.61 -17.43 -4.06
N TRP A 526 7.23 -16.59 -5.01
CA TRP A 526 7.91 -15.35 -5.39
C TRP A 526 6.85 -14.24 -5.42
N GLN A 527 7.14 -13.06 -4.86
CA GLN A 527 6.22 -11.93 -4.94
C GLN A 527 6.18 -11.38 -6.37
N TRP A 528 5.03 -10.87 -6.80
CA TRP A 528 5.01 -10.03 -8.00
C TRP A 528 5.79 -8.75 -7.73
N VAL A 529 6.59 -8.29 -8.69
CA VAL A 529 7.41 -7.07 -8.54
C VAL A 529 6.94 -6.00 -9.50
N LYS A 530 6.59 -4.82 -9.00
CA LYS A 530 6.33 -3.66 -9.85
C LYS A 530 7.61 -2.82 -10.01
N LEU A 531 8.05 -2.68 -11.25
CA LEU A 531 9.21 -1.89 -11.66
C LEU A 531 8.71 -0.61 -12.33
N LYS A 532 9.31 0.53 -11.97
CA LYS A 532 8.81 1.86 -12.33
C LYS A 532 9.95 2.87 -12.43
N LYS A 533 9.80 3.84 -13.34
CA LYS A 533 10.67 5.02 -13.46
C LYS A 533 10.87 5.71 -12.11
N ASP A 534 9.78 6.02 -11.39
CA ASP A 534 9.81 6.71 -10.10
C ASP A 534 10.28 5.88 -8.89
N TYR A 535 10.51 4.57 -9.04
CA TYR A 535 10.97 3.72 -7.92
C TYR A 535 12.49 3.56 -7.88
N ILE A 536 13.17 3.83 -8.99
CA ILE A 536 14.61 3.80 -9.16
C ILE A 536 15.15 5.21 -8.83
N PRO A 537 16.22 5.33 -8.01
CA PRO A 537 16.83 6.63 -7.73
C PRO A 537 17.23 7.38 -8.99
N ASN A 538 17.08 8.71 -8.98
CA ASN A 538 17.47 9.65 -10.04
C ASN A 538 16.80 9.43 -11.42
N LEU A 539 15.88 8.47 -11.54
CA LEU A 539 15.23 8.12 -12.81
C LEU A 539 13.81 8.71 -12.93
N GLY A 540 13.20 9.17 -11.84
CA GLY A 540 11.90 9.88 -11.84
C GLY A 540 11.95 11.26 -12.48
N ASP A 541 10.80 11.92 -12.61
CA ASP A 541 10.72 13.29 -13.14
C ASP A 541 11.08 14.28 -12.03
N CYS A 542 12.30 14.84 -12.05
CA CYS A 542 12.76 15.86 -11.11
C CYS A 542 12.57 17.28 -11.67
N ILE A 543 12.08 18.20 -10.83
CA ILE A 543 12.00 19.65 -11.10
C ILE A 543 12.27 20.47 -9.85
N ASP A 544 12.76 21.70 -10.03
CA ASP A 544 12.88 22.69 -8.95
C ASP A 544 11.61 23.53 -8.83
N LEU A 545 11.07 23.61 -7.62
CA LEU A 545 9.84 24.33 -7.27
C LEU A 545 10.06 25.28 -6.09
N ILE A 546 9.14 26.22 -5.92
CA ILE A 546 9.22 27.26 -4.90
C ILE A 546 8.59 26.74 -3.60
N LEU A 547 9.37 26.69 -2.53
CA LEU A 547 8.96 26.27 -1.21
C LEU A 547 8.49 27.47 -0.37
N LEU A 548 7.24 27.40 0.07
CA LEU A 548 6.45 28.54 0.56
C LEU A 548 5.99 28.41 2.03
N GLY A 549 5.99 27.19 2.58
CA GLY A 549 5.54 26.94 3.94
C GLY A 549 5.72 25.49 4.39
N ALA A 550 5.38 25.23 5.67
CA ALA A 550 5.50 23.92 6.30
C ALA A 550 4.30 23.59 7.20
N GLY A 551 4.08 22.31 7.46
CA GLY A 551 3.06 21.81 8.39
C GLY A 551 3.30 20.35 8.80
N TRP A 552 2.27 19.73 9.36
CA TRP A 552 2.28 18.36 9.84
C TRP A 552 1.26 17.50 9.07
N ASP A 553 1.65 16.27 8.73
CA ASP A 553 0.76 15.25 8.20
C ASP A 553 0.76 14.02 9.11
N ILE A 554 -0.45 13.54 9.41
CA ILE A 554 -0.71 12.45 10.38
C ILE A 554 -0.09 11.13 9.96
N ASP A 555 -0.20 10.73 8.69
CA ASP A 555 0.33 9.45 8.19
C ASP A 555 1.86 9.50 8.20
N ARG A 556 2.45 10.59 7.71
CA ARG A 556 3.89 10.77 7.75
C ARG A 556 4.43 10.82 9.18
N ALA A 557 3.68 11.39 10.11
CA ALA A 557 4.03 11.40 11.53
C ALA A 557 3.94 10.00 12.18
N ARG A 558 2.99 9.14 11.77
CA ARG A 558 2.96 7.74 12.21
C ARG A 558 4.17 6.96 11.70
N ASP A 559 4.51 7.08 10.41
CA ASP A 559 5.68 6.45 9.79
C ASP A 559 7.00 6.85 10.48
N LEU A 560 7.13 8.14 10.78
CA LEU A 560 8.31 8.69 11.47
C LEU A 560 8.25 8.48 13.00
N ARG A 561 7.13 8.02 13.54
CA ARG A 561 6.89 7.86 14.99
C ARG A 561 7.16 9.16 15.78
N VAL A 562 6.64 10.28 15.27
CA VAL A 562 6.78 11.64 15.84
C VAL A 562 5.43 12.24 16.24
N ASP A 563 5.47 13.28 17.06
CA ASP A 563 4.32 14.08 17.50
C ASP A 563 4.14 15.32 16.59
N THR A 564 3.26 16.27 16.99
CA THR A 564 3.09 17.55 16.25
C THR A 564 4.20 18.58 16.49
N SER A 565 5.28 18.27 17.23
CA SER A 565 6.40 19.22 17.35
C SER A 565 7.24 19.29 16.07
N VAL A 566 7.25 18.19 15.30
CA VAL A 566 8.02 18.01 14.07
C VAL A 566 7.21 18.47 12.85
N PHE A 567 7.72 19.43 12.09
CA PHE A 567 7.26 19.67 10.72
C PHE A 567 7.61 18.46 9.84
N THR A 568 6.59 17.81 9.27
CA THR A 568 6.71 16.60 8.43
C THR A 568 6.31 16.82 6.97
N THR A 569 5.76 18.00 6.64
CA THR A 569 5.20 18.32 5.33
C THR A 569 5.56 19.74 4.90
N PHE A 570 5.83 19.92 3.62
CA PHE A 570 6.28 21.15 2.99
C PHE A 570 5.35 21.54 1.83
N TYR A 571 5.21 22.84 1.55
CA TYR A 571 4.22 23.39 0.60
C TYR A 571 4.91 24.04 -0.59
N LEU A 572 4.58 23.56 -1.79
CA LEU A 572 5.30 23.87 -3.03
C LEU A 572 4.40 24.58 -4.04
N GLY A 573 4.98 25.50 -4.79
CA GLY A 573 4.28 26.28 -5.82
C GLY A 573 5.19 26.78 -6.93
N VAL A 574 4.60 27.60 -7.81
CA VAL A 574 5.28 28.27 -8.93
C VAL A 574 4.91 29.74 -9.01
N LEU A 575 5.81 30.55 -9.58
CA LEU A 575 5.57 31.96 -9.88
C LEU A 575 4.66 32.10 -11.10
N THR A 576 3.50 32.74 -10.95
CA THR A 576 2.52 32.89 -12.05
C THR A 576 2.54 34.27 -12.71
N ASN A 577 2.92 35.34 -12.00
CA ASN A 577 3.03 36.70 -12.56
C ASN A 577 4.47 37.10 -12.97
N SER A 578 5.33 36.12 -13.30
CA SER A 578 6.77 36.30 -13.58
C SER A 578 7.09 37.51 -14.45
N SER A 579 6.48 37.64 -15.62
CA SER A 579 6.68 38.76 -16.55
C SER A 579 6.41 40.13 -15.89
N ARG A 580 5.43 40.22 -14.98
CA ARG A 580 5.06 41.47 -14.30
C ARG A 580 5.97 41.80 -13.11
N VAL A 581 6.48 40.80 -12.40
CA VAL A 581 7.54 41.00 -11.39
C VAL A 581 8.77 41.63 -12.06
N THR A 582 9.20 41.09 -13.20
CA THR A 582 10.37 41.60 -13.92
C THR A 582 10.16 42.97 -14.56
N SER A 583 8.99 43.22 -15.19
CA SER A 583 8.77 44.46 -15.97
C SER A 583 8.07 45.60 -15.20
N HIS A 584 7.16 45.29 -14.30
CA HIS A 584 6.32 46.27 -13.59
C HIS A 584 6.66 46.39 -12.09
N ARG A 585 7.63 45.60 -11.59
CA ARG A 585 8.00 45.50 -10.17
C ARG A 585 6.81 45.13 -9.25
N GLU A 586 5.84 44.37 -9.78
CA GLU A 586 4.77 43.79 -8.96
C GLU A 586 5.35 42.85 -7.88
N LEU A 587 4.62 42.69 -6.77
CA LEU A 587 4.93 41.64 -5.79
C LEU A 587 4.80 40.25 -6.44
N PRO A 588 5.68 39.28 -6.13
CA PRO A 588 5.53 37.91 -6.57
C PRO A 588 4.19 37.31 -6.15
N HIS A 589 3.51 36.63 -7.09
CA HIS A 589 2.33 35.83 -6.85
C HIS A 589 2.63 34.35 -7.10
N PHE A 590 2.44 33.52 -6.07
CA PHE A 590 2.71 32.09 -6.13
C PHE A 590 1.41 31.27 -6.06
N GLU A 591 1.21 30.36 -7.00
CA GLU A 591 0.16 29.35 -6.88
C GLU A 591 0.76 28.13 -6.16
N ILE A 592 0.28 27.86 -4.94
CA ILE A 592 0.69 26.70 -4.14
C ILE A 592 -0.02 25.48 -4.71
N LEU A 593 0.70 24.68 -5.49
CA LEU A 593 0.18 23.54 -6.24
C LEU A 593 -0.18 22.38 -5.30
N PHE A 594 0.79 21.94 -4.49
CA PHE A 594 0.65 20.73 -3.68
C PHE A 594 1.52 20.74 -2.41
N ARG A 595 1.25 19.77 -1.53
CA ARG A 595 2.00 19.49 -0.30
C ARG A 595 2.83 18.21 -0.43
N VAL A 596 4.05 18.20 0.10
CA VAL A 596 4.97 17.05 0.04
C VAL A 596 5.42 16.64 1.44
N SER A 597 5.18 15.37 1.78
CA SER A 597 5.53 14.79 3.10
C SER A 597 6.63 13.73 3.01
N TYR A 598 6.89 13.20 1.81
CA TYR A 598 7.83 12.11 1.55
C TYR A 598 9.04 12.60 0.75
N GLY A 599 10.09 11.78 0.69
CA GLY A 599 11.41 12.17 0.20
C GLY A 599 12.41 12.26 1.35
N PRO A 600 12.37 13.31 2.19
CA PRO A 600 13.38 13.55 3.21
C PRO A 600 13.51 12.42 4.23
N ASP A 601 14.74 12.06 4.56
CA ASP A 601 15.06 11.14 5.65
C ASP A 601 14.98 11.82 7.04
N ARG A 602 15.34 11.10 8.10
CA ARG A 602 15.27 11.64 9.47
C ARG A 602 16.31 12.72 9.76
N ILE A 603 17.46 12.70 9.09
CA ILE A 603 18.57 13.65 9.26
C ILE A 603 18.25 14.93 8.49
N GLN A 604 17.74 14.81 7.27
CA GLN A 604 17.21 15.94 6.50
C GLN A 604 16.06 16.62 7.24
N LEU A 605 15.08 15.86 7.75
CA LEU A 605 13.99 16.42 8.55
C LEU A 605 14.49 17.07 9.85
N GLU A 606 15.52 16.52 10.50
CA GLU A 606 16.13 17.13 11.68
C GLU A 606 16.72 18.49 11.31
N TYR A 607 17.55 18.55 10.26
CA TYR A 607 18.12 19.80 9.77
C TYR A 607 17.05 20.84 9.39
N TYR A 608 16.02 20.45 8.64
CA TYR A 608 14.93 21.35 8.22
C TYR A 608 14.10 21.87 9.40
N ASN A 609 13.83 21.02 10.40
CA ASN A 609 13.17 21.44 11.63
C ASN A 609 14.05 22.41 12.45
N GLU A 610 15.36 22.18 12.51
CA GLU A 610 16.31 23.08 13.16
C GLU A 610 16.50 24.41 12.41
N CYS A 611 16.34 24.44 11.08
CA CYS A 611 16.28 25.70 10.31
C CYS A 611 15.10 26.57 10.74
N LEU A 612 13.91 25.98 10.87
CA LEU A 612 12.70 26.65 11.33
C LEU A 612 12.81 27.04 12.83
N ARG A 613 13.24 26.10 13.68
CA ARG A 613 13.33 26.28 15.15
C ARG A 613 14.36 27.32 15.59
N HIS A 614 15.33 27.63 14.74
CA HIS A 614 16.30 28.71 14.97
C HIS A 614 16.10 29.93 14.05
N GLY A 615 14.95 30.04 13.37
CA GLY A 615 14.60 31.21 12.55
C GLY A 615 15.49 31.45 11.34
N ARG A 616 16.33 30.48 10.95
CA ARG A 616 17.16 30.55 9.74
C ARG A 616 16.29 30.61 8.49
N TRP A 617 15.17 29.87 8.52
CA TRP A 617 14.06 30.04 7.61
C TRP A 617 12.96 30.82 8.35
N GLY A 618 13.04 32.15 8.27
CA GLY A 618 12.06 33.05 8.91
C GLY A 618 10.64 32.69 8.48
N SER A 619 9.75 32.47 9.44
CA SER A 619 8.41 31.94 9.18
C SER A 619 7.38 32.48 10.18
N LYS A 620 6.13 32.57 9.73
CA LYS A 620 5.00 33.12 10.48
C LYS A 620 3.85 32.09 10.52
N PRO A 621 3.07 32.02 11.61
CA PRO A 621 1.89 31.16 11.68
C PRO A 621 0.93 31.41 10.50
N PHE A 622 0.32 30.35 9.98
CA PHE A 622 -0.76 30.48 9.03
C PHE A 622 -2.05 30.82 9.78
N ASP A 623 -2.55 32.04 9.61
CA ASP A 623 -3.87 32.44 10.10
C ASP A 623 -4.96 31.74 9.26
N LYS A 624 -5.80 30.93 9.92
CA LYS A 624 -6.89 30.18 9.28
C LYS A 624 -8.18 30.99 9.19
N ASP A 625 -8.32 32.05 10.00
CA ASP A 625 -9.61 32.66 10.32
C ASP A 625 -9.82 34.03 9.66
N ASP A 626 -8.87 34.52 8.85
CA ASP A 626 -8.98 35.82 8.18
C ASP A 626 -8.96 35.76 6.63
N PRO A 627 -10.13 35.86 5.98
CA PRO A 627 -10.23 35.92 4.51
C PRO A 627 -9.64 37.17 3.87
N PHE A 628 -9.54 38.29 4.60
CA PHE A 628 -9.24 39.62 4.06
C PHE A 628 -7.81 40.10 4.38
N LYS A 629 -7.20 39.65 5.48
CA LYS A 629 -5.80 39.94 5.87
C LYS A 629 -4.74 39.17 5.06
N ARG A 630 -5.05 38.74 3.84
CA ARG A 630 -4.07 38.23 2.85
C ARG A 630 -2.88 39.19 2.60
N ARG A 631 -2.98 40.46 3.03
CA ARG A 631 -1.91 41.48 3.01
C ARG A 631 -1.17 41.69 4.34
N LEU A 632 -1.72 41.28 5.51
CA LEU A 632 -1.17 41.65 6.83
C LEU A 632 -0.28 40.60 7.50
N ILE A 633 -0.03 39.44 6.88
CA ILE A 633 1.04 38.53 7.32
C ILE A 633 2.43 39.21 7.17
N GLY A 634 2.55 40.24 6.33
CA GLY A 634 3.84 40.89 6.07
C GLY A 634 4.85 39.94 5.44
N LEU A 635 4.38 39.17 4.45
CA LEU A 635 5.21 38.39 3.54
C LEU A 635 5.72 39.31 2.43
N SER A 636 6.85 38.95 1.82
CA SER A 636 7.38 39.67 0.64
C SER A 636 6.68 39.30 -0.68
N TRP A 637 5.56 38.58 -0.60
CA TRP A 637 4.87 37.93 -1.71
C TRP A 637 3.38 37.67 -1.39
N THR A 638 2.61 37.31 -2.41
CA THR A 638 1.19 36.94 -2.34
C THR A 638 0.97 35.53 -2.89
N TYR A 639 -0.16 34.90 -2.60
CA TYR A 639 -0.39 33.52 -3.01
C TYR A 639 -1.86 33.15 -3.25
N THR A 640 -2.03 32.04 -3.97
CA THR A 640 -3.29 31.29 -4.12
C THR A 640 -3.06 29.85 -3.64
N LEU A 641 -4.04 29.26 -2.96
CA LEU A 641 -4.00 27.91 -2.38
C LEU A 641 -5.08 27.04 -3.04
N GLN A 642 -4.73 25.83 -3.49
CA GLN A 642 -5.71 24.93 -4.13
C GLN A 642 -6.93 24.63 -3.24
N LYS A 643 -8.12 24.62 -3.87
CA LYS A 643 -9.40 24.42 -3.19
C LYS A 643 -9.45 23.05 -2.50
N GLY A 644 -9.60 23.05 -1.17
CA GLY A 644 -9.69 21.83 -0.36
C GLY A 644 -8.34 21.24 0.07
N MET A 645 -7.20 21.86 -0.28
CA MET A 645 -5.91 21.51 0.32
C MET A 645 -5.92 21.88 1.81
N THR A 646 -5.41 20.98 2.67
CA THR A 646 -5.11 21.31 4.07
C THR A 646 -4.12 22.48 4.11
N PRO A 647 -4.40 23.58 4.82
CA PRO A 647 -3.49 24.71 4.89
C PRO A 647 -2.19 24.34 5.64
N PRO A 648 -1.08 25.05 5.37
CA PRO A 648 0.14 24.92 6.17
C PRO A 648 -0.08 25.35 7.62
N SER A 649 0.88 25.03 8.47
CA SER A 649 0.94 25.55 9.86
C SER A 649 1.75 26.84 9.93
N VAL A 650 2.78 26.99 9.08
CA VAL A 650 3.59 28.21 8.94
C VAL A 650 3.88 28.54 7.48
N MET A 651 4.01 29.83 7.16
CA MET A 651 4.40 30.38 5.86
C MET A 651 5.78 31.03 5.98
N PHE A 652 6.62 30.94 4.94
CA PHE A 652 8.00 31.43 4.98
C PHE A 652 8.08 32.90 4.53
N GLU A 653 8.75 33.77 5.30
CA GLU A 653 8.84 35.21 5.02
C GLU A 653 9.53 35.51 3.68
N LYS A 654 10.49 34.65 3.33
CA LYS A 654 11.19 34.58 2.03
C LYS A 654 11.00 33.17 1.46
N PRO A 655 10.60 33.01 0.19
CA PRO A 655 10.51 31.68 -0.42
C PRO A 655 11.90 31.03 -0.56
N LEU A 656 11.93 29.70 -0.61
CA LEU A 656 13.13 28.90 -0.85
C LEU A 656 13.00 28.12 -2.16
N CYS A 657 14.11 27.61 -2.69
CA CYS A 657 14.10 26.64 -3.79
C CYS A 657 14.13 25.21 -3.24
N ALA A 658 13.43 24.28 -3.89
CA ALA A 658 13.40 22.87 -3.50
C ALA A 658 13.30 21.95 -4.73
N GLU A 659 14.17 20.93 -4.77
CA GLU A 659 14.15 19.87 -5.79
C GLU A 659 13.10 18.80 -5.43
N VAL A 660 12.24 18.46 -6.39
CA VAL A 660 11.10 17.57 -6.17
C VAL A 660 11.01 16.53 -7.30
N MET A 661 10.99 15.26 -6.92
CA MET A 661 10.81 14.12 -7.83
C MET A 661 9.35 13.65 -7.83
N GLY A 662 8.78 13.42 -9.02
CA GLY A 662 7.47 12.80 -9.21
C GLY A 662 7.49 11.57 -10.12
N ALA A 663 6.29 11.07 -10.39
CA ALA A 663 6.01 9.89 -11.21
C ALA A 663 5.15 10.29 -12.43
N GLY A 664 5.65 11.25 -13.22
CA GLY A 664 4.86 11.97 -14.21
C GLY A 664 4.05 13.12 -13.61
N PHE A 665 3.35 13.85 -14.48
CA PHE A 665 2.51 15.00 -14.15
C PHE A 665 1.02 14.67 -14.25
N GLN A 666 0.16 15.44 -13.60
CA GLN A 666 -1.29 15.47 -13.84
C GLN A 666 -1.81 16.91 -13.86
N LYS A 667 -2.83 17.19 -14.69
CA LYS A 667 -3.43 18.53 -14.78
C LYS A 667 -4.27 18.81 -13.52
N LEU A 668 -4.16 20.01 -12.96
CA LEU A 668 -4.89 20.38 -11.74
C LEU A 668 -6.39 20.60 -12.05
N PRO A 669 -7.33 20.10 -11.22
CA PRO A 669 -8.76 20.22 -11.49
C PRO A 669 -9.23 21.69 -11.56
N GLY A 670 -9.61 22.14 -12.76
CA GLY A 670 -10.05 23.52 -13.00
C GLY A 670 -8.94 24.57 -13.11
N SER A 671 -7.69 24.14 -13.34
CA SER A 671 -6.55 25.02 -13.63
C SER A 671 -5.80 24.55 -14.88
N GLU A 672 -5.11 25.47 -15.55
CA GLU A 672 -4.20 25.16 -16.66
C GLU A 672 -2.81 24.72 -16.20
N LEU A 673 -2.55 24.76 -14.88
CA LEU A 673 -1.32 24.26 -14.28
C LEU A 673 -1.34 22.74 -14.06
N TYR A 674 -0.15 22.16 -13.93
CA TYR A 674 0.07 20.75 -13.62
C TYR A 674 0.63 20.59 -12.20
N GLU A 675 0.51 19.39 -11.65
CA GLU A 675 1.24 18.98 -10.44
C GLU A 675 2.03 17.68 -10.67
N LEU A 676 3.08 17.46 -9.88
CA LEU A 676 3.81 16.18 -9.88
C LEU A 676 2.96 15.10 -9.22
N ARG A 677 2.84 13.93 -9.86
CA ARG A 677 2.19 12.75 -9.27
C ARG A 677 3.14 12.11 -8.25
N TRP A 678 2.61 11.79 -7.07
CA TRP A 678 3.34 11.11 -5.98
C TRP A 678 4.67 11.82 -5.54
N PRO A 679 4.65 13.13 -5.28
CA PRO A 679 5.85 13.96 -5.15
C PRO A 679 6.71 13.58 -3.94
N ARG A 680 8.02 13.75 -4.09
CA ARG A 680 9.06 13.50 -3.09
C ARG A 680 10.09 14.61 -3.12
N LEU A 681 10.22 15.33 -2.00
CA LEU A 681 11.22 16.38 -1.82
C LEU A 681 12.62 15.74 -1.69
N GLN A 682 13.52 16.02 -2.63
CA GLN A 682 14.89 15.50 -2.63
C GLN A 682 15.79 16.38 -1.75
N LYS A 683 15.80 17.69 -2.03
CA LYS A 683 16.61 18.71 -1.35
C LYS A 683 15.84 20.01 -1.23
N ILE A 684 15.95 20.68 -0.08
CA ILE A 684 15.73 22.13 0.04
C ILE A 684 17.10 22.79 -0.10
N TYR A 685 17.23 23.77 -1.00
CA TYR A 685 18.47 24.51 -1.19
C TYR A 685 18.58 25.64 -0.17
N GLU A 686 19.79 25.93 0.29
CA GLU A 686 20.03 27.18 1.00
C GLU A 686 20.06 28.34 -0.01
N PRO A 687 19.62 29.57 0.36
CA PRO A 687 19.56 30.70 -0.58
C PRO A 687 20.89 31.14 -1.22
N SER A 688 22.02 30.64 -0.71
CA SER A 688 23.36 30.83 -1.28
C SER A 688 23.76 29.77 -2.31
N GLU A 689 23.03 28.66 -2.41
CA GLU A 689 23.23 27.61 -3.41
C GLU A 689 22.29 27.78 -4.62
N ARG A 690 21.01 28.06 -4.34
CA ARG A 690 19.96 28.27 -5.35
C ARG A 690 18.82 29.11 -4.77
N GLY A 691 18.46 30.19 -5.44
CA GLY A 691 17.37 31.08 -5.06
C GLY A 691 16.02 30.57 -5.55
N TRP A 692 14.93 31.06 -4.95
CA TRP A 692 13.58 30.76 -5.44
C TRP A 692 13.32 31.28 -6.87
N VAL A 693 14.13 32.23 -7.34
CA VAL A 693 14.11 32.77 -8.70
C VAL A 693 14.61 31.78 -9.76
N ASP A 694 15.37 30.75 -9.35
CA ASP A 694 15.91 29.71 -10.24
C ASP A 694 14.94 28.53 -10.43
N ALA A 695 13.84 28.50 -9.66
CA ALA A 695 12.80 27.48 -9.75
C ALA A 695 11.84 27.73 -10.93
N LEU A 696 11.08 26.70 -11.34
CA LEU A 696 10.18 26.81 -12.48
C LEU A 696 9.08 27.87 -12.28
N SER A 697 8.88 28.69 -13.32
CA SER A 697 7.67 29.49 -13.50
C SER A 697 6.49 28.60 -13.94
N SER A 698 5.27 29.13 -13.88
CA SER A 698 4.07 28.48 -14.43
C SER A 698 4.26 27.98 -15.87
N GLN A 699 4.85 28.81 -16.75
CA GLN A 699 5.10 28.47 -18.14
C GLN A 699 6.15 27.36 -18.29
N GLY A 700 7.25 27.42 -17.51
CA GLY A 700 8.27 26.37 -17.51
C GLY A 700 7.74 25.02 -17.03
N LEU A 701 6.84 25.04 -16.04
CA LEU A 701 6.14 23.85 -15.55
C LEU A 701 5.22 23.24 -16.61
N ILE A 702 4.43 24.04 -17.33
CA ILE A 702 3.56 23.54 -18.42
C ILE A 702 4.38 22.89 -19.54
N ILE A 703 5.48 23.54 -19.97
CA ILE A 703 6.37 22.98 -21.01
C ILE A 703 6.98 21.65 -20.54
N THR A 704 7.47 21.59 -19.30
CA THR A 704 8.06 20.37 -18.73
C THR A 704 7.04 19.23 -18.60
N ALA A 705 5.80 19.55 -18.20
CA ALA A 705 4.71 18.58 -18.12
C ALA A 705 4.34 18.02 -19.50
N HIS A 706 4.19 18.88 -20.51
CA HIS A 706 3.90 18.46 -21.89
C HIS A 706 5.01 17.56 -22.46
N GLN A 707 6.29 17.87 -22.19
CA GLN A 707 7.41 17.03 -22.61
C GLN A 707 7.43 15.65 -21.94
N SER A 708 7.15 15.57 -20.63
CA SER A 708 7.03 14.29 -19.91
C SER A 708 5.88 13.44 -20.47
N LEU A 709 4.70 14.04 -20.65
CA LEU A 709 3.49 13.37 -21.17
C LEU A 709 3.53 13.04 -22.67
N GLY A 710 4.57 13.46 -23.39
CA GLY A 710 4.71 13.22 -24.83
C GLY A 710 3.68 13.98 -25.68
N TYR A 711 3.27 15.17 -25.23
CA TYR A 711 2.39 16.06 -25.99
C TYR A 711 3.22 16.80 -27.05
N ASN A 712 2.68 16.98 -28.26
CA ASN A 712 3.33 17.79 -29.29
C ASN A 712 3.40 19.26 -28.84
N VAL A 713 4.60 19.74 -28.52
CA VAL A 713 4.85 21.16 -28.20
C VAL A 713 4.85 21.97 -29.50
N PRO A 714 4.02 23.02 -29.64
CA PRO A 714 4.00 23.83 -30.85
C PRO A 714 5.34 24.55 -31.07
N LEU A 715 5.95 24.32 -32.25
CA LEU A 715 7.21 24.97 -32.67
C LEU A 715 7.13 26.50 -32.63
N ASN A 716 5.94 27.06 -32.91
CA ASN A 716 5.67 28.50 -32.89
C ASN A 716 5.24 29.02 -31.51
N SER A 717 5.61 28.33 -30.42
CA SER A 717 5.70 28.97 -29.10
C SER A 717 6.73 30.10 -29.18
N PRO A 718 6.41 31.35 -28.76
CA PRO A 718 7.42 32.42 -28.64
C PRO A 718 8.46 32.13 -27.55
N TYR A 719 8.28 31.03 -26.79
CA TYR A 719 9.21 30.52 -25.79
C TYR A 719 9.52 29.04 -26.10
N SER A 720 10.27 28.80 -27.17
CA SER A 720 10.87 27.50 -27.47
C SER A 720 12.23 27.39 -26.75
N PRO A 721 12.44 26.37 -25.89
CA PRO A 721 13.75 26.15 -25.27
C PRO A 721 14.78 25.65 -26.31
N PRO A 722 16.10 25.76 -26.04
CA PRO A 722 17.12 25.18 -26.91
C PRO A 722 16.93 23.66 -27.08
N SER A 723 17.26 23.17 -28.28
CA SER A 723 17.13 21.80 -28.81
C SER A 723 16.87 20.67 -27.80
N GLY A 724 15.64 20.13 -27.85
CA GLY A 724 15.16 19.08 -26.94
C GLY A 724 15.85 17.71 -26.98
N GLU A 725 16.86 17.50 -27.86
CA GLU A 725 17.73 16.32 -27.76
C GLU A 725 18.55 16.32 -26.47
N ASP A 726 18.99 17.50 -25.99
CA ASP A 726 19.86 17.58 -24.83
C ASP A 726 19.13 17.45 -23.50
N SER A 727 17.84 17.77 -23.37
CA SER A 727 17.13 17.57 -22.10
C SER A 727 17.05 16.09 -21.70
N ILE A 728 16.74 15.21 -22.67
CA ILE A 728 16.71 13.76 -22.44
C ILE A 728 18.15 13.21 -22.37
N ARG A 729 19.05 13.57 -23.29
CA ARG A 729 20.44 13.08 -23.22
C ARG A 729 21.20 13.60 -21.99
N ALA A 730 20.89 14.76 -21.43
CA ALA A 730 21.49 15.25 -20.17
C ALA A 730 21.02 14.47 -18.94
N LEU A 731 19.72 14.09 -18.88
CA LEU A 731 19.22 13.18 -17.85
C LEU A 731 20.00 11.86 -17.85
N TRP A 732 20.25 11.27 -19.02
CA TRP A 732 21.09 10.06 -19.14
C TRP A 732 22.59 10.32 -18.91
N ARG A 733 23.15 11.44 -19.38
CA ARG A 733 24.57 11.84 -19.17
C ARG A 733 24.90 12.25 -17.74
N SER A 734 23.91 12.42 -16.86
CA SER A 734 24.12 12.65 -15.41
C SER A 734 24.89 11.51 -14.72
N HIS A 735 25.06 10.36 -15.40
CA HIS A 735 26.03 9.33 -15.03
C HIS A 735 27.48 9.72 -15.41
N SER A 736 28.12 10.58 -14.61
CA SER A 736 29.58 10.50 -14.33
C SER A 736 30.06 11.50 -13.26
N THR A 737 31.25 11.20 -12.71
CA THR A 737 32.04 12.04 -11.79
C THR A 737 31.33 12.57 -10.55
N VAL A 738 31.43 11.79 -9.46
CA VAL A 738 31.60 12.36 -8.13
C VAL A 738 32.88 13.21 -8.15
N ASN A 739 32.74 14.53 -8.11
CA ASN A 739 33.85 15.37 -7.63
C ASN A 739 33.86 15.30 -6.10
N LEU A 740 34.96 14.79 -5.54
CA LEU A 740 35.25 15.00 -4.14
C LEU A 740 35.50 16.50 -3.93
N ILE A 741 34.77 17.10 -3.00
CA ILE A 741 35.15 18.37 -2.38
C ILE A 741 35.42 18.02 -0.91
N ASP A 742 36.64 18.29 -0.46
CA ASP A 742 37.09 17.94 0.88
C ASP A 742 36.27 18.65 1.96
N VAL A 743 35.92 17.90 3.00
CA VAL A 743 35.40 18.48 4.25
C VAL A 743 36.57 19.14 4.98
N PRO A 744 36.53 20.45 5.28
CA PRO A 744 37.61 21.10 6.03
C PRO A 744 37.80 20.44 7.39
N VAL A 745 39.01 19.95 7.66
CA VAL A 745 39.32 19.13 8.83
C VAL A 745 39.35 19.97 10.11
N LEU A 746 38.23 19.98 10.85
CA LEU A 746 38.24 20.37 12.26
C LEU A 746 38.68 19.17 13.12
N VAL A 747 39.85 19.33 13.73
CA VAL A 747 40.59 18.26 14.43
C VAL A 747 39.79 17.68 15.60
N SER A 748 39.70 16.35 15.65
CA SER A 748 39.31 15.58 16.84
C SER A 748 40.35 14.47 17.10
N PRO A 749 40.76 14.23 18.37
CA PRO A 749 41.96 13.43 18.65
C PRO A 749 41.77 11.91 18.56
N LYS A 750 42.65 11.28 17.76
CA LYS A 750 43.17 9.89 17.75
C LYS A 750 42.25 8.71 18.15
N SER A 751 42.06 7.79 17.20
CA SER A 751 41.48 6.44 17.35
C SER A 751 42.48 5.39 17.89
N PRO A 752 41.97 4.23 18.35
CA PRO A 752 42.27 2.95 17.63
C PRO A 752 41.06 1.98 17.62
N ILE A 753 40.97 0.91 16.81
CA ILE A 753 41.61 0.43 15.56
C ILE A 753 40.57 -0.49 14.86
N SER A 754 40.62 -0.67 13.54
CA SER A 754 39.68 -1.55 12.80
C SER A 754 40.36 -2.49 11.79
N PRO A 755 39.78 -3.69 11.59
CA PRO A 755 39.69 -4.30 10.26
C PRO A 755 38.31 -4.97 10.04
N LYS A 756 37.80 -5.23 8.83
CA LYS A 756 38.15 -4.88 7.42
C LYS A 756 36.86 -5.09 6.59
N ARG A 757 36.64 -4.34 5.50
CA ARG A 757 35.76 -4.78 4.40
C ARG A 757 36.39 -4.41 3.05
N VAL A 758 36.12 -5.24 2.04
CA VAL A 758 36.82 -5.27 0.75
C VAL A 758 36.34 -4.13 -0.18
N LYS A 759 37.25 -3.66 -1.04
CA LYS A 759 37.01 -2.67 -2.11
C LYS A 759 35.96 -3.14 -3.14
N SER A 760 35.42 -2.18 -3.89
CA SER A 760 34.86 -2.35 -5.23
C SER A 760 35.61 -1.42 -6.19
N GLU A 761 36.03 -1.91 -7.36
CA GLU A 761 36.71 -1.13 -8.40
C GLU A 761 35.78 -0.84 -9.61
N PRO A 762 36.11 0.12 -10.50
CA PRO A 762 35.13 0.88 -11.27
C PRO A 762 34.91 0.40 -12.74
N ASN A 763 34.25 1.26 -13.53
CA ASN A 763 33.66 1.00 -14.85
C ASN A 763 34.58 0.49 -15.98
N LEU A 764 33.93 -0.13 -16.95
CA LEU A 764 34.46 -0.53 -18.26
C LEU A 764 34.49 0.63 -19.28
N VAL A 765 35.12 0.34 -20.43
CA VAL A 765 35.10 1.08 -21.71
C VAL A 765 35.95 2.36 -21.77
N GLN A 766 37.26 2.16 -21.96
CA GLN A 766 38.02 2.95 -22.92
C GLN A 766 39.13 2.11 -23.56
N PHE A 767 39.69 2.62 -24.67
CA PHE A 767 40.71 2.01 -25.55
C PHE A 767 40.25 0.85 -26.45
N PHE A 768 40.00 1.22 -27.71
CA PHE A 768 40.17 0.33 -28.86
C PHE A 768 41.66 0.23 -29.24
N ARG A 769 42.03 -0.95 -29.75
CA ARG A 769 43.21 -1.27 -30.59
C ARG A 769 44.60 -1.41 -29.96
N ASP A 770 45.31 -2.35 -30.59
CA ASP A 770 46.75 -2.59 -30.72
C ASP A 770 47.59 -2.89 -29.47
N SER A 771 47.96 -4.17 -29.30
CA SER A 771 49.32 -4.68 -29.02
C SER A 771 49.32 -6.13 -28.50
N SER A 772 50.31 -6.92 -28.93
CA SER A 772 50.73 -8.21 -28.36
C SER A 772 52.23 -8.12 -28.01
N PRO A 773 52.86 -9.12 -27.35
CA PRO A 773 52.40 -10.01 -26.28
C PRO A 773 53.27 -9.80 -24.99
N THR A 774 53.15 -10.71 -24.01
CA THR A 774 53.89 -10.72 -22.72
C THR A 774 55.43 -10.78 -22.85
N PRO A 775 56.16 -10.42 -21.77
CA PRO A 775 56.97 -11.47 -21.13
C PRO A 775 56.91 -11.53 -19.58
N ASN A 776 57.08 -12.76 -19.07
CA ASN A 776 57.52 -13.12 -17.70
C ASN A 776 59.06 -12.95 -17.59
N PRO A 777 59.74 -12.92 -16.40
CA PRO A 777 59.66 -14.01 -15.41
C PRO A 777 60.05 -13.73 -13.93
N SER A 778 60.12 -14.82 -13.14
CA SER A 778 60.77 -15.00 -11.81
C SER A 778 60.05 -14.43 -10.56
N GLY A 779 60.10 -15.08 -9.37
CA GLY A 779 60.79 -16.32 -8.99
C GLY A 779 60.22 -17.04 -7.74
N ARG A 780 60.71 -18.27 -7.50
CA ARG A 780 60.47 -19.18 -6.34
C ARG A 780 61.57 -18.98 -5.25
N PRO A 781 61.70 -19.78 -4.15
CA PRO A 781 60.84 -20.84 -3.57
C PRO A 781 60.59 -20.74 -2.03
N LYS A 782 59.71 -21.62 -1.52
CA LYS A 782 59.85 -22.54 -0.35
C LYS A 782 58.47 -23.19 -0.12
N ASP A 783 58.29 -24.50 -0.29
CA ASP A 783 58.70 -25.60 0.62
C ASP A 783 58.12 -25.44 2.03
N SER A 784 57.37 -26.40 2.59
CA SER A 784 57.54 -27.86 2.48
C SER A 784 56.22 -28.63 2.21
N GLY A 785 56.30 -29.96 2.00
CA GLY A 785 55.13 -30.83 1.90
C GLY A 785 55.46 -32.33 2.01
N LYS A 786 54.40 -33.16 2.05
CA LYS A 786 54.34 -34.62 1.79
C LYS A 786 52.91 -34.89 1.25
N GLN A 787 52.73 -35.49 0.07
CA GLN A 787 52.87 -36.92 -0.29
C GLN A 787 51.82 -37.82 0.39
N LEU A 788 51.13 -38.74 -0.31
CA LEU A 788 51.09 -39.09 -1.75
C LEU A 788 49.84 -39.94 -2.07
N GLN A 789 49.57 -40.15 -3.37
CA GLN A 789 48.72 -41.18 -4.04
C GLN A 789 47.31 -40.76 -4.50
N THR A 790 46.80 -41.17 -5.69
CA THR A 790 47.48 -41.65 -6.92
C THR A 790 46.67 -41.29 -8.20
N ALA A 791 47.32 -40.53 -9.07
CA ALA A 791 47.29 -40.44 -10.54
C ALA A 791 46.23 -41.15 -11.45
N LYS A 792 45.77 -40.36 -12.46
CA LYS A 792 45.70 -40.63 -13.93
C LYS A 792 44.74 -41.74 -14.44
N LYS A 793 44.36 -41.81 -15.73
CA LYS A 793 44.63 -40.98 -16.95
C LYS A 793 43.32 -40.28 -17.39
N LEU A 794 43.25 -39.12 -18.05
CA LEU A 794 44.08 -38.43 -19.07
C LEU A 794 43.79 -38.87 -20.52
N THR A 795 43.36 -37.89 -21.32
CA THR A 795 42.96 -37.98 -22.74
C THR A 795 44.17 -37.86 -23.67
N GLU A 796 44.12 -38.56 -24.81
CA GLU A 796 44.98 -38.38 -25.99
C GLU A 796 44.09 -38.48 -27.24
N LEU A 797 44.37 -37.84 -28.39
CA LEU A 797 45.29 -36.76 -28.74
C LEU A 797 44.84 -36.16 -30.10
N ILE A 798 45.18 -34.89 -30.36
CA ILE A 798 45.35 -34.25 -31.69
C ILE A 798 44.10 -34.13 -32.60
N ALA A 799 44.08 -33.04 -33.36
CA ALA A 799 43.21 -32.81 -34.52
C ALA A 799 44.10 -32.41 -35.71
N ASP A 800 43.65 -32.66 -36.94
CA ASP A 800 44.37 -32.31 -38.17
C ASP A 800 43.38 -31.96 -39.30
N ASP A 801 43.74 -30.96 -40.12
CA ASP A 801 43.00 -30.38 -41.27
C ASP A 801 41.52 -29.96 -41.11
N GLY A 802 40.95 -29.07 -41.93
CA GLY A 802 41.54 -28.21 -42.96
C GLY A 802 40.50 -27.60 -43.92
N GLY A 803 40.61 -26.31 -44.28
CA GLY A 803 40.06 -25.75 -45.52
C GLY A 803 38.59 -25.22 -45.60
N LEU A 804 38.44 -23.90 -45.46
CA LEU A 804 37.66 -22.95 -46.30
C LEU A 804 36.13 -23.08 -46.61
N PHE A 805 35.46 -21.92 -46.46
CA PHE A 805 34.28 -21.37 -47.18
C PHE A 805 32.85 -21.98 -47.10
N ASP A 806 32.04 -21.30 -46.28
CA ASP A 806 30.87 -20.48 -46.68
C ASP A 806 29.41 -20.96 -46.45
N SER A 807 28.65 -20.02 -45.87
CA SER A 807 27.19 -19.85 -45.88
C SER A 807 26.28 -20.81 -45.10
N ASN A 808 25.20 -20.19 -44.59
CA ASN A 808 23.87 -20.77 -44.29
C ASN A 808 23.63 -21.61 -43.01
N GLN A 809 22.32 -21.77 -42.75
CA GLN A 809 21.71 -22.07 -41.46
C GLN A 809 21.67 -23.58 -41.14
N PRO A 810 21.81 -24.00 -39.86
CA PRO A 810 21.50 -25.36 -39.46
C PRO A 810 19.98 -25.56 -39.27
N LEU A 811 19.44 -26.60 -39.93
CA LEU A 811 18.05 -27.04 -39.76
C LEU A 811 17.92 -28.21 -38.77
N ILE A 812 16.70 -28.32 -38.25
CA ILE A 812 16.13 -29.32 -37.33
C ILE A 812 16.46 -30.78 -37.74
N PRO A 813 16.90 -31.67 -36.83
CA PRO A 813 17.18 -33.08 -37.15
C PRO A 813 15.95 -33.99 -37.34
N ASP A 814 15.51 -34.17 -38.59
CA ASP A 814 15.00 -35.37 -39.29
C ASP A 814 14.28 -36.59 -38.64
N HIS A 815 13.93 -36.62 -37.35
CA HIS A 815 13.16 -37.74 -36.76
C HIS A 815 11.64 -37.49 -36.61
N LEU A 816 11.11 -36.45 -37.28
CA LEU A 816 9.69 -36.05 -37.26
C LEU A 816 9.13 -35.70 -38.65
N ARG A 817 9.60 -36.34 -39.73
CA ARG A 817 9.10 -36.14 -41.10
C ARG A 817 8.38 -37.38 -41.66
N PRO A 818 7.03 -37.43 -41.63
CA PRO A 818 6.25 -38.31 -42.50
C PRO A 818 6.43 -37.90 -43.97
N GLN A 819 6.37 -38.86 -44.90
CA GLN A 819 6.49 -38.56 -46.34
C GLN A 819 5.16 -38.08 -46.96
N ILE A 820 5.28 -37.21 -47.96
CA ILE A 820 4.20 -36.83 -48.87
C ILE A 820 4.45 -37.53 -50.21
N THR A 821 3.39 -38.07 -50.81
CA THR A 821 3.32 -38.36 -52.25
C THR A 821 2.17 -37.54 -52.86
N SER A 822 2.23 -37.28 -54.17
CA SER A 822 1.27 -36.41 -54.88
C SER A 822 1.14 -36.91 -56.35
N PRO A 823 0.30 -36.33 -57.23
CA PRO A 823 -0.90 -37.02 -57.68
C PRO A 823 -0.88 -37.40 -59.19
N SER A 824 -1.78 -38.31 -59.60
CA SER A 824 -2.06 -38.53 -61.03
C SER A 824 -3.44 -39.14 -61.33
N HIS A 825 -4.15 -38.50 -62.26
CA HIS A 825 -5.14 -38.98 -63.24
C HIS A 825 -6.42 -39.79 -62.88
N ILE A 826 -7.57 -39.23 -63.34
CA ILE A 826 -8.63 -39.83 -64.23
C ILE A 826 -9.20 -41.21 -63.79
N THR A 827 -10.50 -41.39 -63.48
CA THR A 827 -11.65 -41.34 -64.42
C THR A 827 -13.03 -41.30 -63.69
N ARG A 828 -14.12 -40.99 -64.42
CA ARG A 828 -15.54 -41.36 -64.13
C ARG A 828 -15.78 -42.89 -64.31
N PRO A 829 -16.93 -43.52 -63.92
CA PRO A 829 -18.29 -42.95 -63.77
C PRO A 829 -19.15 -43.45 -62.58
N SER A 830 -20.40 -42.96 -62.56
CA SER A 830 -21.57 -43.39 -61.76
C SER A 830 -22.09 -44.81 -62.14
N PRO A 831 -23.04 -45.46 -61.41
CA PRO A 831 -24.43 -44.99 -61.25
C PRO A 831 -25.14 -45.25 -59.90
N ILE A 832 -26.40 -44.81 -59.83
CA ILE A 832 -27.38 -44.83 -58.72
C ILE A 832 -28.31 -46.07 -58.83
N PRO A 833 -28.68 -46.74 -57.72
CA PRO A 833 -30.06 -46.74 -57.16
C PRO A 833 -30.07 -46.38 -55.64
N THR A 834 -30.96 -45.57 -55.04
CA THR A 834 -32.42 -45.70 -54.74
C THR A 834 -32.78 -46.90 -53.82
N ILE A 835 -33.74 -46.88 -52.87
CA ILE A 835 -34.88 -45.94 -52.59
C ILE A 835 -35.42 -46.06 -51.13
N SER A 836 -36.05 -44.99 -50.58
CA SER A 836 -37.04 -44.85 -49.45
C SER A 836 -36.95 -45.73 -48.15
N SER A 837 -37.76 -45.62 -47.08
CA SER A 837 -38.99 -44.82 -46.75
C SER A 837 -39.14 -44.59 -45.22
N ALA A 838 -40.17 -43.81 -44.82
CA ALA A 838 -40.59 -43.57 -43.41
C ALA A 838 -41.18 -44.84 -42.71
N THR A 839 -41.59 -44.85 -41.42
CA THR A 839 -42.81 -44.20 -40.85
C THR A 839 -42.83 -44.23 -39.29
N VAL A 840 -43.87 -43.68 -38.65
CA VAL A 840 -44.09 -43.32 -37.20
C VAL A 840 -45.61 -43.51 -36.89
N PRO A 841 -46.15 -43.92 -35.70
CA PRO A 841 -45.87 -43.44 -34.31
C PRO A 841 -46.02 -44.48 -33.13
N GLN A 842 -46.19 -43.98 -31.89
CA GLN A 842 -46.97 -44.50 -30.71
C GLN A 842 -46.26 -44.93 -29.38
N GLU A 843 -46.08 -43.93 -28.50
CA GLU A 843 -46.61 -43.77 -27.11
C GLU A 843 -46.80 -44.91 -26.05
N ILE A 844 -46.49 -44.53 -24.79
CA ILE A 844 -47.07 -44.95 -23.47
C ILE A 844 -46.65 -46.35 -22.92
N PRO A 845 -46.50 -46.59 -21.57
CA PRO A 845 -46.65 -45.72 -20.38
C PRO A 845 -45.37 -45.56 -19.51
N ARG A 846 -45.48 -44.83 -18.38
CA ARG A 846 -44.53 -44.87 -17.24
C ARG A 846 -44.80 -46.10 -16.34
N PRO A 847 -43.82 -46.55 -15.53
CA PRO A 847 -43.98 -46.34 -14.08
C PRO A 847 -42.68 -45.96 -13.34
N SER A 848 -42.79 -45.80 -12.02
CA SER A 848 -41.75 -45.34 -11.08
C SER A 848 -40.97 -46.46 -10.38
N GLY A 849 -39.72 -46.20 -9.98
CA GLY A 849 -39.05 -46.96 -8.92
C GLY A 849 -37.53 -46.79 -8.85
N SER A 850 -37.01 -46.47 -7.67
CA SER A 850 -35.64 -46.83 -7.26
C SER A 850 -35.66 -48.17 -6.53
N PRO A 851 -34.55 -48.91 -6.51
CA PRO A 851 -33.91 -49.14 -5.20
C PRO A 851 -32.36 -49.23 -5.25
N SER A 852 -31.76 -49.32 -4.06
CA SER A 852 -30.36 -49.63 -3.80
C SER A 852 -30.08 -51.15 -3.79
N ASN A 853 -28.80 -51.56 -3.84
CA ASN A 853 -28.15 -52.27 -2.72
C ASN A 853 -26.66 -52.62 -2.93
N ILE A 854 -26.03 -53.13 -1.88
CA ILE A 854 -24.59 -53.34 -1.68
C ILE A 854 -24.25 -54.84 -1.67
N ILE A 855 -23.08 -55.21 -2.19
CA ILE A 855 -22.37 -56.50 -1.97
C ILE A 855 -20.88 -56.12 -1.79
N ALA A 856 -20.13 -56.32 -0.69
CA ALA A 856 -20.05 -57.31 0.40
C ALA A 856 -18.98 -58.40 0.17
N PHE A 857 -17.96 -58.47 1.05
CA PHE A 857 -17.03 -59.61 1.19
C PHE A 857 -16.41 -59.68 2.60
N GLY A 858 -16.24 -60.91 3.10
CA GLY A 858 -15.32 -61.36 4.17
C GLY A 858 -14.64 -62.67 3.70
N PRO A 859 -13.86 -63.43 4.52
CA PRO A 859 -13.87 -63.51 6.01
C PRO A 859 -12.43 -63.57 6.62
N LEU A 860 -12.08 -64.00 7.86
CA LEU A 860 -12.82 -64.39 9.09
C LEU A 860 -12.09 -63.92 10.40
N LEU A 861 -11.38 -64.80 11.13
CA LEU A 861 -10.90 -64.70 12.55
C LEU A 861 -9.74 -65.73 12.78
N PRO A 862 -8.97 -65.80 13.92
CA PRO A 862 -9.44 -65.70 15.33
C PRO A 862 -8.52 -64.99 16.37
N ILE A 863 -8.84 -65.21 17.65
CA ILE A 863 -8.63 -64.35 18.85
C ILE A 863 -7.67 -65.02 19.87
N PRO A 864 -7.23 -64.33 20.96
CA PRO A 864 -8.00 -64.38 22.23
C PRO A 864 -8.09 -63.07 23.03
N LEU A 865 -9.10 -63.00 23.91
CA LEU A 865 -9.36 -61.90 24.87
C LEU A 865 -8.57 -62.06 26.18
N VAL A 866 -8.42 -60.95 26.92
CA VAL A 866 -8.52 -60.94 28.39
C VAL A 866 -9.49 -59.84 28.82
N GLN A 867 -10.42 -60.16 29.72
CA GLN A 867 -11.40 -59.22 30.29
C GLN A 867 -10.93 -58.68 31.65
N THR A 868 -11.37 -57.48 32.04
CA THR A 868 -11.73 -57.19 33.45
C THR A 868 -12.79 -56.08 33.52
N SER A 869 -13.63 -56.15 34.55
CA SER A 869 -14.87 -55.37 34.71
C SER A 869 -14.66 -54.07 35.54
N PRO A 870 -15.61 -53.12 35.58
CA PRO A 870 -15.39 -51.80 36.17
C PRO A 870 -15.42 -51.79 37.70
N ARG A 871 -14.65 -50.88 38.32
CA ARG A 871 -14.80 -50.54 39.76
C ARG A 871 -14.61 -49.05 40.04
N LYS A 872 -15.08 -48.65 41.23
CA LYS A 872 -15.38 -47.27 41.64
C LYS A 872 -14.14 -46.38 41.82
N SER A 873 -14.38 -45.08 41.77
CA SER A 873 -13.43 -44.00 42.09
C SER A 873 -12.83 -44.10 43.50
N PRO A 874 -11.62 -43.53 43.68
CA PRO A 874 -11.38 -42.62 44.78
C PRO A 874 -10.96 -41.22 44.31
N GLN A 875 -11.30 -40.19 45.09
CA GLN A 875 -10.77 -38.84 44.89
C GLN A 875 -9.27 -38.80 45.20
N ARG A 876 -8.47 -38.08 44.40
CA ARG A 876 -7.18 -37.51 44.84
C ARG A 876 -6.79 -36.30 44.01
N ASN A 877 -6.50 -35.19 44.68
CA ASN A 877 -6.02 -33.96 44.04
C ASN A 877 -4.61 -34.17 43.50
N ALA A 878 -4.43 -34.05 42.18
CA ALA A 878 -3.14 -34.12 41.50
C ALA A 878 -2.96 -32.89 40.60
N ILE A 879 -2.27 -31.87 41.11
CA ILE A 879 -1.95 -30.65 40.36
C ILE A 879 -0.94 -31.01 39.25
N ARG A 880 -1.43 -31.25 38.03
CA ARG A 880 -0.55 -31.45 36.86
C ARG A 880 0.34 -30.21 36.67
N PRO A 881 1.66 -30.34 36.49
CA PRO A 881 2.53 -29.20 36.27
C PRO A 881 2.08 -28.38 35.05
N THR A 882 1.65 -27.15 35.27
CA THR A 882 1.35 -26.24 34.17
C THR A 882 2.63 -25.92 33.41
N SER A 883 2.65 -26.27 32.12
CA SER A 883 3.72 -25.91 31.19
C SER A 883 4.12 -24.44 31.36
N PRO A 884 5.42 -24.08 31.25
CA PRO A 884 5.87 -22.69 31.31
C PRO A 884 5.10 -21.76 30.38
N VAL A 885 4.66 -22.26 29.22
CA VAL A 885 3.83 -21.52 28.25
C VAL A 885 2.43 -21.25 28.80
N LYS A 886 1.81 -22.20 29.52
CA LYS A 886 0.51 -21.97 30.20
C LYS A 886 0.66 -20.97 31.35
N ARG A 887 1.76 -21.01 32.12
CA ARG A 887 2.06 -20.01 33.16
C ARG A 887 2.23 -18.59 32.62
N LEU A 888 2.86 -18.42 31.45
CA LEU A 888 3.00 -17.11 30.79
C LEU A 888 1.69 -16.58 30.18
N ILE A 889 0.78 -17.45 29.72
CA ILE A 889 -0.53 -17.01 29.19
C ILE A 889 -1.46 -16.52 30.32
N LEU A 890 -1.25 -17.02 31.54
CA LEU A 890 -1.95 -16.60 32.77
C LEU A 890 -1.34 -15.35 33.45
N SER A 891 -0.24 -14.76 32.93
CA SER A 891 0.48 -13.69 33.64
C SER A 891 0.00 -12.27 33.37
N ILE A 892 -1.14 -12.08 32.69
CA ILE A 892 -1.76 -10.77 32.48
C ILE A 892 -2.96 -10.65 33.41
N ASP A 893 -2.85 -9.78 34.43
CA ASP A 893 -3.95 -9.50 35.35
C ASP A 893 -4.90 -8.45 34.73
N TRP A 894 -5.85 -8.94 33.95
CA TRP A 894 -6.90 -8.16 33.31
C TRP A 894 -7.84 -7.44 34.31
N SER A 895 -7.82 -7.81 35.60
CA SER A 895 -8.64 -7.22 36.66
C SER A 895 -8.02 -5.95 37.24
N ARG A 896 -6.70 -5.96 37.54
CA ARG A 896 -5.97 -4.87 38.22
C ARG A 896 -5.86 -3.57 37.43
N ILE A 897 -6.04 -3.60 36.11
CA ILE A 897 -5.96 -2.38 35.31
C ILE A 897 -7.27 -1.63 35.43
N ASP A 898 -7.25 -0.53 36.18
CA ASP A 898 -8.20 0.55 35.96
C ASP A 898 -7.76 1.40 34.76
N ILE A 899 -8.68 1.61 33.82
CA ILE A 899 -8.53 2.48 32.64
C ILE A 899 -9.10 3.88 32.88
N ARG A 900 -9.71 4.12 34.05
CA ARG A 900 -10.17 5.44 34.52
C ARG A 900 -9.01 6.29 35.05
N ASP A 901 -8.22 5.77 35.98
CA ASP A 901 -7.21 6.53 36.75
C ASP A 901 -5.76 6.43 36.20
N GLN A 902 -5.59 6.23 34.89
CA GLN A 902 -4.27 6.12 34.25
C GLN A 902 -3.59 7.49 34.13
N SER A 903 -3.07 8.01 35.23
CA SER A 903 -2.48 9.36 35.30
C SER A 903 -1.21 9.55 34.44
N THR A 904 -1.07 10.76 33.88
CA THR A 904 0.24 11.42 33.84
C THR A 904 0.51 11.96 35.24
N PRO A 905 1.67 11.72 35.86
CA PRO A 905 1.94 12.15 37.22
C PRO A 905 2.06 13.68 37.27
N ILE A 906 0.95 14.35 37.56
CA ILE A 906 0.96 15.71 38.10
C ILE A 906 1.79 15.67 39.38
N LYS A 907 2.68 16.66 39.56
CA LYS A 907 3.52 16.75 40.76
C LYS A 907 2.66 16.62 42.00
N LYS A 908 2.89 15.59 42.83
CA LYS A 908 2.25 15.50 44.14
C LYS A 908 2.54 16.79 44.90
N LYS A 909 1.51 17.59 45.19
CA LYS A 909 1.59 18.54 46.30
C LYS A 909 1.91 17.70 47.53
N GLN A 910 3.01 18.00 48.21
CA GLN A 910 3.23 17.44 49.55
C GLN A 910 2.09 17.92 50.43
N LYS A 911 1.52 17.02 51.25
CA LYS A 911 0.71 17.45 52.38
C LYS A 911 1.62 18.27 53.30
N THR A 912 1.16 19.45 53.68
CA THR A 912 1.61 20.10 54.91
C THR A 912 0.98 19.36 56.08
N GLU A 913 1.81 18.88 56.99
CA GLU A 913 1.39 18.53 58.35
C GLU A 913 2.05 19.56 59.28
N ASP A 914 1.30 20.02 60.28
CA ASP A 914 1.69 21.18 61.09
C ASP A 914 2.76 20.82 62.14
N LEU A 915 3.78 21.67 62.25
CA LEU A 915 4.63 21.78 63.43
C LEU A 915 4.95 23.25 63.69
N LYS A 916 4.90 23.65 64.96
CA LYS A 916 4.87 25.06 65.37
C LYS A 916 6.25 25.72 65.40
N GLU A 917 6.21 27.02 65.12
CA GLU A 917 7.10 28.09 65.58
C GLU A 917 8.54 27.76 66.01
N THR A 918 9.49 28.30 65.25
CA THR A 918 10.55 29.11 65.87
C THR A 918 10.93 30.24 64.90
N LYS A 919 11.09 31.46 65.43
CA LYS A 919 11.41 32.64 64.62
C LYS A 919 12.93 32.76 64.46
N GLU A 920 13.46 32.80 63.24
CA GLU A 920 14.75 33.48 63.03
C GLU A 920 14.98 34.08 61.63
N THR A 921 15.41 35.35 61.68
CA THR A 921 16.13 36.20 60.71
C THR A 921 16.21 35.80 59.23
N ILE A 922 15.58 36.61 58.37
CA ILE A 922 15.74 36.58 56.90
C ILE A 922 17.17 37.00 56.50
N LYS A 923 17.92 36.12 55.82
CA LYS A 923 19.05 36.50 54.96
C LYS A 923 18.83 36.00 53.53
N ARG A 924 18.92 36.91 52.56
CA ARG A 924 18.77 36.62 51.12
C ARG A 924 19.97 35.80 50.62
N SER A 925 19.76 34.56 50.21
CA SER A 925 20.71 33.82 49.34
C SER A 925 20.38 34.09 47.87
N SER A 926 21.40 34.14 47.01
CA SER A 926 21.29 34.64 45.64
C SER A 926 21.01 33.53 44.62
N ILE A 927 20.04 33.77 43.73
CA ILE A 927 19.84 32.94 42.54
C ILE A 927 21.03 33.17 41.59
N LEU A 928 21.83 32.14 41.39
CA LEU A 928 22.97 32.16 40.48
C LEU A 928 22.52 32.29 39.01
N LYS A 929 22.65 33.49 38.44
CA LYS A 929 22.49 33.71 37.00
C LYS A 929 23.59 32.97 36.22
N PRO A 930 23.28 32.34 35.07
CA PRO A 930 24.30 31.66 34.26
C PRO A 930 25.32 32.65 33.68
N LEU A 931 26.61 32.30 33.78
CA LEU A 931 27.69 33.10 33.22
C LEU A 931 27.56 33.26 31.69
N SER A 932 27.75 34.49 31.21
CA SER A 932 27.74 34.82 29.78
C SER A 932 28.84 34.11 28.99
N LEU A 933 28.66 34.00 27.67
CA LEU A 933 29.62 33.35 26.78
C LEU A 933 31.05 33.93 26.92
N ARG A 934 31.16 35.27 27.01
CA ARG A 934 32.43 35.98 27.21
C ARG A 934 33.11 35.59 28.53
N SER A 935 32.35 35.45 29.61
CA SER A 935 32.88 34.99 30.90
C SER A 935 33.27 33.51 30.88
N ARG A 936 32.54 32.66 30.16
CA ARG A 936 32.89 31.24 29.96
C ARG A 936 34.20 31.08 29.18
N MET A 937 34.42 31.85 28.11
CA MET A 937 35.68 31.82 27.35
C MET A 937 36.87 32.38 28.15
N LYS A 938 36.65 33.39 29.01
CA LYS A 938 37.69 33.89 29.95
C LYS A 938 38.03 32.90 31.08
N LEU A 939 37.16 31.93 31.35
CA LEU A 939 37.40 30.79 32.23
C LEU A 939 38.08 29.61 31.52
N ALA A 940 37.78 29.41 30.23
CA ALA A 940 38.41 28.37 29.41
C ALA A 940 39.89 28.69 29.10
N SER A 941 40.20 29.92 28.68
CA SER A 941 41.58 30.39 28.45
C SER A 941 42.48 30.19 29.68
N ARG A 942 41.98 30.56 30.88
CA ARG A 942 42.67 30.30 32.16
C ARG A 942 42.93 28.83 32.49
N ARG A 943 42.26 27.87 31.83
CA ARG A 943 42.50 26.42 31.99
C ARG A 943 43.48 25.82 30.98
N ILE A 944 43.84 26.54 29.93
CA ILE A 944 44.70 26.03 28.84
C ILE A 944 46.13 26.61 28.95
N GLY A 945 46.39 27.51 29.91
CA GLY A 945 47.74 27.96 30.28
C GLY A 945 48.41 28.95 29.32
N VAL A 946 47.74 29.30 28.22
CA VAL A 946 48.22 30.32 27.26
C VAL A 946 48.22 31.69 27.94
N LYS A 947 49.39 32.33 28.02
CA LYS A 947 49.51 33.74 28.41
C LYS A 947 49.20 34.63 27.20
N SER A 948 48.21 35.52 27.39
CA SER A 948 47.85 36.68 26.56
C SER A 948 47.92 36.47 25.05
#